data_AF-A0A965IEX9-F1
#
_entry.id   AF-A0A965IEX9-F1
#
_cell.length_a   1.000
_cell.length_b   1.000
_cell.length_c   1.000
_cell.angle_alpha   90.00
_cell.angle_beta   90.00
_cell.angle_gamma   90.00
#
_symmetry.space_group_name_H-M   'P 1'
#
loop_
_entity.id
_entity.type
_entity.pdbx_description
1 polymer ?
#
loop_
_entity_poly.entity_id
_entity_poly.type
_entity_poly.pdbx_seq_one_letter_code
_entity_poly.pdbx_strand_id
1 'polypeptide(L)'
;MAKSLAQIVAELPDEERQAVLADMDQDSLLWDWTFWSRPEQQAPPGDWAIWLLLAGRGFGKLLDLNTKILTIDGWKLLADIVDGDIIFDELGVPTRVVKAHDVEVPKVAYRVYFSDGTYLDAGEEHLWITWTHAERKNYLRRNASPTQFPIDWADKPYISTREIYDTQKFGKRGDRTHCIPVAGAIAFPEKEQLIEPYVLGYWLGDGDSSGGVFTCGDEDQAALMSTLTSCGYEPKYWADVRHNRIGTRNLHTKLGNLGLLKNKHIPDEYMRGSVEQRLDLLRGLMDSDGYCAPGGKSVEFCSTNRILAEGVLALARSLSERPVLSVGRATLNSRDMGEKYRVTWRPSVFIPFALTRKASRVSRVGSQGLRLRHRMITRVEEITPVEMRCLTVDSPNAMYLAGESLIPTHNTRTAAEWVREEAKYTRDGKRRFALVARTAADVRDVLVEGESGVMSVTPPSERPLYEPSKRRLTWPNGNTATCFTADEPDSLRGPQFTHAWGDEVAAWRQSPDAAGMTAFDNLRVGTRLGEHPKILVTTTPKRVPLLYTLLDEAEKNPGRVVISRGSTMDNAGNLSESYMDAITGVYAGTRLAQQELYGEMLDAVEGALWVEELIESYRQSSAPNMALRCIGVDPSVAENPKDECGIVVVGSTADRDLYKRQSWVLEDASVHGSPTVWAQQVVAMAKKWGCPVVAEVNQGGALVKNAIHTIDPNVTVLEVHSKFGKALRAEPVTLAYEQGRVHHVGYFAELESQMLSWIPGEGKSPDRVDALVHALTALLIKPPAGFSGGRLTARSVASRRISGSTSRGLGSNGRGGGVFRVR
;
A
#
# COMPACT_ATOMS: atom_id res chain seq x y z
N MET A 1 -8.54 -6.28 -23.72
CA MET A 1 -9.29 -5.12 -23.19
C MET A 1 -9.60 -4.15 -24.31
N ALA A 2 -10.60 -3.29 -24.13
CA ALA A 2 -10.97 -2.25 -25.09
C ALA A 2 -10.20 -0.95 -24.79
N LYS A 3 -9.91 -0.15 -25.83
CA LYS A 3 -9.13 1.08 -25.69
C LYS A 3 -10.00 2.26 -25.24
N SER A 4 -9.42 3.21 -24.51
CA SER A 4 -10.06 4.50 -24.21
C SER A 4 -10.14 5.39 -25.45
N LEU A 5 -11.05 6.39 -25.44
CA LEU A 5 -11.18 7.33 -26.55
C LEU A 5 -9.88 8.13 -26.76
N ALA A 6 -9.20 8.51 -25.69
CA ALA A 6 -7.87 9.11 -25.74
C ALA A 6 -6.81 8.23 -26.41
N GLN A 7 -6.78 6.93 -26.12
CA GLN A 7 -5.87 5.99 -26.81
C GLN A 7 -6.18 5.90 -28.30
N ILE A 8 -7.46 5.85 -28.68
CA ILE A 8 -7.91 5.84 -30.07
C ILE A 8 -7.48 7.13 -30.79
N VAL A 9 -7.72 8.30 -30.18
CA VAL A 9 -7.33 9.61 -30.73
C VAL A 9 -5.81 9.79 -30.78
N ALA A 10 -5.06 9.22 -29.84
CA ALA A 10 -3.60 9.21 -29.86
C ALA A 10 -3.01 8.38 -31.02
N GLU A 11 -3.74 7.37 -31.49
CA GLU A 11 -3.35 6.51 -32.63
C GLU A 11 -3.72 7.11 -34.01
N LEU A 12 -4.58 8.15 -34.05
CA LEU A 12 -4.98 8.80 -35.30
C LEU A 12 -3.81 9.57 -36.01
N PRO A 13 -3.86 9.69 -37.35
CA PRO A 13 -2.98 10.57 -38.13
C PRO A 13 -3.01 12.03 -37.65
N ASP A 14 -1.92 12.78 -37.89
CA ASP A 14 -1.75 14.15 -37.37
C ASP A 14 -2.88 15.13 -37.79
N GLU A 15 -3.42 15.02 -38.99
CA GLU A 15 -4.53 15.87 -39.48
C GLU A 15 -5.87 15.50 -38.84
N GLU A 16 -6.20 14.20 -38.79
CA GLU A 16 -7.43 13.69 -38.17
C GLU A 16 -7.46 13.96 -36.66
N ARG A 17 -6.32 13.73 -35.97
CA ARG A 17 -6.16 14.08 -34.55
C ARG A 17 -6.29 15.58 -34.31
N GLN A 18 -5.75 16.44 -35.19
CA GLN A 18 -5.94 17.88 -35.04
C GLN A 18 -7.38 18.33 -35.32
N ALA A 19 -8.10 17.68 -36.24
CA ALA A 19 -9.53 17.94 -36.43
C ALA A 19 -10.32 17.57 -35.17
N VAL A 20 -10.13 16.37 -34.62
CA VAL A 20 -10.81 15.93 -33.39
C VAL A 20 -10.49 16.83 -32.19
N LEU A 21 -9.23 17.22 -32.01
CA LEU A 21 -8.83 18.09 -30.89
C LEU A 21 -9.14 19.59 -31.10
N ALA A 22 -9.49 20.03 -32.31
CA ALA A 22 -9.85 21.43 -32.57
C ALA A 22 -11.27 21.77 -32.11
N ASP A 23 -12.16 20.77 -32.08
CA ASP A 23 -13.55 20.92 -31.63
C ASP A 23 -13.72 20.68 -30.11
N MET A 24 -12.63 20.36 -29.39
CA MET A 24 -12.63 20.13 -27.94
C MET A 24 -11.98 21.30 -27.19
N ASP A 25 -12.64 21.79 -26.14
CA ASP A 25 -12.06 22.82 -25.28
C ASP A 25 -11.06 22.23 -24.25
N GLN A 26 -10.21 23.10 -23.70
CA GLN A 26 -9.11 22.70 -22.81
C GLN A 26 -9.60 22.15 -21.46
N ASP A 27 -10.72 22.64 -20.92
CA ASP A 27 -11.29 22.12 -19.67
C ASP A 27 -11.92 20.75 -19.89
N SER A 28 -12.61 20.52 -21.02
CA SER A 28 -13.06 19.18 -21.40
C SER A 28 -11.90 18.20 -21.56
N LEU A 29 -10.78 18.60 -22.19
CA LEU A 29 -9.60 17.72 -22.28
C LEU A 29 -8.98 17.41 -20.91
N LEU A 30 -8.97 18.35 -19.95
CA LEU A 30 -8.43 18.15 -18.61
C LEU A 30 -9.36 17.32 -17.71
N TRP A 31 -10.68 17.47 -17.87
CA TRP A 31 -11.68 17.02 -16.90
C TRP A 31 -12.78 16.09 -17.46
N ASP A 32 -12.78 15.70 -18.74
CA ASP A 32 -13.72 14.69 -19.26
C ASP A 32 -13.22 13.26 -18.97
N TRP A 33 -13.86 12.58 -18.03
CA TRP A 33 -13.52 11.20 -17.69
C TRP A 33 -13.82 10.21 -18.84
N THR A 34 -14.80 10.49 -19.70
CA THR A 34 -15.17 9.61 -20.82
C THR A 34 -14.10 9.60 -21.92
N PHE A 35 -13.30 10.67 -22.02
CA PHE A 35 -12.15 10.73 -22.91
C PHE A 35 -11.01 9.82 -22.40
N TRP A 36 -10.73 9.84 -21.09
CA TRP A 36 -9.57 9.16 -20.50
C TRP A 36 -9.78 7.69 -20.14
N SER A 37 -10.97 7.31 -19.71
CA SER A 37 -11.29 5.98 -19.16
C SER A 37 -11.33 4.86 -20.20
N ARG A 38 -10.89 3.65 -19.82
CA ARG A 38 -11.19 2.42 -20.57
C ARG A 38 -12.68 2.07 -20.42
N PRO A 39 -13.34 1.37 -21.37
CA PRO A 39 -14.77 1.07 -21.29
C PRO A 39 -15.20 0.31 -20.02
N GLU A 40 -14.37 -0.60 -19.53
CA GLU A 40 -14.57 -1.30 -18.25
C GLU A 40 -14.55 -0.39 -16.99
N GLN A 41 -13.99 0.82 -17.10
CA GLN A 41 -13.95 1.86 -16.07
C GLN A 41 -15.05 2.93 -16.24
N GLN A 42 -15.89 2.80 -17.28
CA GLN A 42 -17.04 3.66 -17.51
C GLN A 42 -18.30 3.06 -16.89
N ALA A 43 -19.24 3.94 -16.51
CA ALA A 43 -20.56 3.50 -16.11
C ALA A 43 -21.21 2.67 -17.22
N PRO A 44 -21.79 1.50 -16.91
CA PRO A 44 -22.45 0.67 -17.93
C PRO A 44 -23.56 1.43 -18.66
N PRO A 45 -23.75 1.21 -19.97
CA PRO A 45 -24.87 1.79 -20.70
C PRO A 45 -26.20 1.18 -20.25
N GLY A 46 -27.24 2.01 -20.14
CA GLY A 46 -28.61 1.58 -19.81
C GLY A 46 -29.09 1.95 -18.39
N ASP A 47 -30.23 1.39 -18.00
CA ASP A 47 -30.92 1.66 -16.72
C ASP A 47 -30.62 0.57 -15.66
N TRP A 48 -29.34 0.47 -15.30
CA TRP A 48 -28.91 -0.37 -14.18
C TRP A 48 -29.25 0.28 -12.84
N ALA A 49 -29.53 -0.53 -11.81
CA ALA A 49 -29.71 -0.08 -10.43
C ALA A 49 -28.40 -0.15 -9.64
N ILE A 50 -27.61 -1.20 -9.86
CA ILE A 50 -26.37 -1.44 -9.13
C ILE A 50 -25.27 -1.73 -10.14
N TRP A 51 -24.16 -1.02 -10.02
CA TRP A 51 -22.92 -1.31 -10.73
C TRP A 51 -21.87 -1.77 -9.71
N LEU A 52 -21.49 -3.04 -9.79
CA LEU A 52 -20.50 -3.66 -8.93
C LEU A 52 -19.13 -3.68 -9.64
N LEU A 53 -18.22 -2.82 -9.19
CA LEU A 53 -16.80 -2.88 -9.51
C LEU A 53 -16.13 -3.88 -8.56
N LEU A 54 -15.87 -5.08 -9.07
CA LEU A 54 -15.26 -6.20 -8.35
C LEU A 54 -13.84 -6.41 -8.86
N ALA A 55 -12.89 -5.80 -8.15
CA ALA A 55 -11.46 -5.80 -8.46
C ALA A 55 -10.66 -5.92 -7.16
N GLY A 56 -9.53 -6.62 -7.17
CA GLY A 56 -8.70 -6.84 -5.98
C GLY A 56 -8.15 -5.56 -5.35
N ARG A 57 -7.53 -5.67 -4.16
CA ARG A 57 -6.56 -4.64 -3.74
C ARG A 57 -5.44 -4.60 -4.79
N GLY A 58 -4.87 -3.42 -4.98
CA GLY A 58 -3.83 -3.27 -6.00
C GLY A 58 -4.30 -3.52 -7.42
N PHE A 59 -5.35 -2.84 -7.89
CA PHE A 59 -5.60 -2.64 -9.34
C PHE A 59 -4.55 -1.69 -9.96
N GLY A 60 -3.27 -1.95 -9.66
CA GLY A 60 -2.19 -1.81 -10.63
C GLY A 60 -1.10 -0.77 -10.39
N LYS A 61 -0.55 -0.52 -9.18
CA LYS A 61 0.42 0.61 -8.99
C LYS A 61 1.70 0.27 -8.22
N LEU A 62 2.14 -0.95 -8.39
CA LEU A 62 3.24 -1.59 -7.68
C LEU A 62 4.64 -1.12 -8.13
N LEU A 63 5.51 -0.82 -7.17
CA LEU A 63 6.97 -0.68 -7.32
C LEU A 63 7.70 -1.64 -6.40
N ASP A 64 8.88 -2.13 -6.83
CA ASP A 64 9.82 -2.92 -6.03
C ASP A 64 10.01 -2.35 -4.62
N LEU A 65 9.85 -3.18 -3.60
CA LEU A 65 10.07 -2.84 -2.19
C LEU A 65 11.46 -2.25 -1.91
N ASN A 66 12.47 -2.60 -2.70
CA ASN A 66 13.83 -2.08 -2.61
C ASN A 66 14.00 -0.69 -3.23
N THR A 67 12.95 -0.13 -3.84
CA THR A 67 12.94 1.24 -4.35
C THR A 67 13.18 2.22 -3.20
N LYS A 68 14.26 2.99 -3.25
CA LYS A 68 14.52 4.05 -2.27
C LYS A 68 13.54 5.21 -2.45
N ILE A 69 12.91 5.63 -1.37
CA ILE A 69 12.03 6.80 -1.29
C ILE A 69 12.71 7.85 -0.40
N LEU A 70 12.75 9.10 -0.84
CA LEU A 70 13.30 10.20 -0.06
C LEU A 70 12.22 10.73 0.89
N THR A 71 12.46 10.61 2.19
CA THR A 71 11.64 11.24 3.24
C THR A 71 12.30 12.52 3.75
N ILE A 72 11.57 13.29 4.56
CA ILE A 72 12.11 14.50 5.21
C ILE A 72 13.29 14.21 6.16
N ASP A 73 13.38 12.97 6.66
CA ASP A 73 14.42 12.50 7.57
C ASP A 73 15.58 11.80 6.86
N GLY A 74 15.39 11.30 5.65
CA GLY A 74 16.42 10.64 4.85
C GLY A 74 15.87 9.63 3.84
N TRP A 75 16.75 8.78 3.31
CA TRP A 75 16.31 7.69 2.42
C TRP A 75 15.77 6.51 3.24
N LYS A 76 14.56 6.05 2.92
CA LYS A 76 14.00 4.76 3.36
C LYS A 76 13.85 3.83 2.14
N LEU A 77 13.76 2.52 2.34
CA LEU A 77 13.23 1.63 1.30
C LEU A 77 11.70 1.77 1.26
N LEU A 78 11.08 1.49 0.12
CA LEU A 78 9.62 1.47 -0.01
C LEU A 78 8.98 0.45 0.95
N ALA A 79 9.67 -0.65 1.28
CA ALA A 79 9.31 -1.56 2.36
C ALA A 79 9.11 -0.87 3.73
N ASP A 80 9.96 0.11 4.07
CA ASP A 80 10.01 0.77 5.37
C ASP A 80 9.11 2.01 5.48
N ILE A 81 8.41 2.37 4.39
CA ILE A 81 7.47 3.50 4.37
C ILE A 81 6.18 3.11 5.11
N VAL A 82 5.73 3.99 6.00
CA VAL A 82 4.52 3.82 6.82
C VAL A 82 3.56 4.99 6.63
N ASP A 83 2.29 4.78 7.00
CA ASP A 83 1.27 5.83 7.02
C ASP A 83 1.76 7.04 7.85
N GLY A 84 1.65 8.24 7.29
CA GLY A 84 2.03 9.49 7.94
C GLY A 84 3.47 9.97 7.68
N ASP A 85 4.34 9.15 7.07
CA ASP A 85 5.68 9.58 6.61
C ASP A 85 5.57 10.79 5.66
N ILE A 86 6.55 11.70 5.69
CA ILE A 86 6.62 12.86 4.79
C ILE A 86 7.66 12.58 3.70
N ILE A 87 7.22 12.52 2.45
CA ILE A 87 8.03 12.33 1.23
C ILE A 87 7.88 13.55 0.32
N PHE A 88 8.24 13.46 -0.96
CA PHE A 88 8.25 14.60 -1.89
C PHE A 88 7.46 14.33 -3.18
N ASP A 89 6.75 15.35 -3.67
CA ASP A 89 6.00 15.36 -4.93
C ASP A 89 6.90 15.67 -6.15
N GLU A 90 6.32 15.73 -7.35
CA GLU A 90 7.06 16.01 -8.59
C GLU A 90 7.66 17.43 -8.70
N LEU A 91 7.16 18.39 -7.90
CA LEU A 91 7.73 19.73 -7.75
C LEU A 91 8.82 19.77 -6.66
N GLY A 92 9.01 18.68 -5.93
CA GLY A 92 9.94 18.57 -4.80
C GLY A 92 9.39 19.15 -3.50
N VAL A 93 8.08 19.38 -3.39
CA VAL A 93 7.41 19.89 -2.19
C VAL A 93 7.10 18.72 -1.24
N PRO A 94 7.21 18.88 0.09
CA PRO A 94 6.83 17.85 1.04
C PRO A 94 5.34 17.46 0.93
N THR A 95 5.06 16.16 0.84
CA THR A 95 3.73 15.54 0.82
C THR A 95 3.69 14.36 1.80
N ARG A 96 2.53 14.09 2.42
CA ARG A 96 2.33 12.99 3.35
C ARG A 96 1.95 11.71 2.62
N VAL A 97 2.50 10.58 3.06
CA VAL A 97 1.97 9.25 2.76
C VAL A 97 0.65 9.07 3.52
N VAL A 98 -0.47 9.18 2.81
CA VAL A 98 -1.81 8.91 3.36
C VAL A 98 -1.99 7.42 3.64
N LYS A 99 -1.54 6.57 2.70
CA LYS A 99 -1.57 5.12 2.88
C LYS A 99 -0.37 4.43 2.26
N ALA A 100 0.31 3.63 3.06
CA ALA A 100 1.34 2.71 2.65
C ALA A 100 0.70 1.33 2.50
N HIS A 101 0.45 0.89 1.27
CA HIS A 101 -0.39 -0.29 0.99
C HIS A 101 0.33 -1.61 1.28
N ASP A 102 -0.45 -2.70 1.30
CA ASP A 102 0.01 -4.07 1.51
C ASP A 102 1.01 -4.51 0.41
N VAL A 103 1.77 -5.58 0.67
CA VAL A 103 2.78 -6.11 -0.26
C VAL A 103 2.15 -7.12 -1.22
N GLU A 104 2.43 -6.97 -2.51
CA GLU A 104 1.89 -7.76 -3.61
C GLU A 104 3.00 -8.11 -4.62
N VAL A 105 2.86 -9.22 -5.35
CA VAL A 105 3.74 -9.59 -6.48
C VAL A 105 2.92 -9.46 -7.78
N PRO A 106 3.25 -8.55 -8.71
CA PRO A 106 2.50 -8.40 -9.96
C PRO A 106 2.67 -9.63 -10.86
N LYS A 107 1.73 -9.88 -11.79
CA LYS A 107 1.90 -10.96 -12.79
C LYS A 107 3.01 -10.65 -13.80
N VAL A 108 3.08 -9.41 -14.25
CA VAL A 108 4.19 -8.93 -15.07
C VAL A 108 4.80 -7.68 -14.43
N ALA A 109 6.12 -7.68 -14.31
CA ALA A 109 6.91 -6.55 -13.89
C ALA A 109 7.83 -6.13 -15.04
N TYR A 110 8.15 -4.84 -15.11
CA TYR A 110 9.13 -4.32 -16.06
C TYR A 110 10.17 -3.47 -15.35
N ARG A 111 11.39 -3.52 -15.86
CA ARG A 111 12.45 -2.57 -15.54
C ARG A 111 12.43 -1.42 -16.54
N VAL A 112 12.11 -0.23 -16.05
CA VAL A 112 12.05 1.01 -16.82
C VAL A 112 13.41 1.72 -16.72
N TYR A 113 14.18 1.75 -17.82
CA TYR A 113 15.53 2.36 -17.84
C TYR A 113 15.50 3.83 -18.28
N PHE A 114 16.15 4.69 -17.51
CA PHE A 114 16.22 6.13 -17.76
C PHE A 114 17.57 6.57 -18.36
N SER A 115 17.58 7.70 -19.06
CA SER A 115 18.75 8.20 -19.79
C SER A 115 19.91 8.73 -18.93
N ASP A 116 19.73 8.78 -17.62
CA ASP A 116 20.78 9.05 -16.63
C ASP A 116 21.43 7.75 -16.08
N GLY A 117 21.01 6.59 -16.59
CA GLY A 117 21.57 5.27 -16.26
C GLY A 117 20.88 4.54 -15.11
N THR A 118 19.88 5.17 -14.46
CA THR A 118 19.09 4.52 -13.41
C THR A 118 17.89 3.78 -13.99
N TYR A 119 17.23 2.99 -13.14
CA TYR A 119 16.00 2.29 -13.48
C TYR A 119 15.02 2.30 -12.30
N LEU A 120 13.77 1.94 -12.58
CA LEU A 120 12.78 1.54 -11.58
C LEU A 120 12.12 0.24 -12.03
N ASP A 121 11.83 -0.63 -11.07
CA ASP A 121 11.16 -1.92 -11.29
C ASP A 121 9.71 -1.78 -10.85
N ALA A 122 8.78 -1.92 -11.80
CA ALA A 122 7.37 -1.56 -11.62
C ALA A 122 6.44 -2.63 -12.21
N GLY A 123 5.26 -2.80 -11.60
CA GLY A 123 4.19 -3.64 -12.12
C GLY A 123 3.64 -3.11 -13.46
N GLU A 124 3.02 -4.00 -14.24
CA GLU A 124 2.58 -3.68 -15.60
C GLU A 124 1.59 -2.52 -15.70
N GLU A 125 0.63 -2.41 -14.79
CA GLU A 125 -0.34 -1.30 -14.78
C GLU A 125 0.19 -0.02 -14.09
N HIS A 126 1.39 -0.02 -13.49
CA HIS A 126 1.90 1.12 -12.72
C HIS A 126 1.98 2.38 -13.57
N LEU A 127 1.46 3.50 -13.04
CA LEU A 127 1.10 4.67 -13.84
C LEU A 127 2.14 5.77 -13.80
N TRP A 128 2.52 6.23 -14.99
CA TRP A 128 3.50 7.27 -15.21
C TRP A 128 2.84 8.44 -15.95
N ILE A 129 3.30 9.67 -15.69
CA ILE A 129 3.03 10.78 -16.61
C ILE A 129 4.23 10.95 -17.53
N THR A 130 4.02 10.67 -18.81
CA THR A 130 5.08 10.76 -19.83
C THR A 130 4.73 11.73 -20.94
N TRP A 131 5.77 12.25 -21.58
CA TRP A 131 5.68 12.98 -22.83
C TRP A 131 6.18 12.10 -23.96
N THR A 132 5.40 11.97 -25.03
CA THR A 132 5.74 11.19 -26.23
C THR A 132 6.62 11.99 -27.20
N HIS A 133 7.16 11.31 -28.20
CA HIS A 133 7.98 11.94 -29.24
C HIS A 133 7.18 12.98 -30.06
N ALA A 134 5.91 12.70 -30.35
CA ALA A 134 5.02 13.61 -31.09
C ALA A 134 4.73 14.89 -30.27
N GLU A 135 4.40 14.74 -28.99
CA GLU A 135 4.10 15.86 -28.10
C GLU A 135 5.31 16.77 -27.89
N ARG A 136 6.49 16.21 -27.61
CA ARG A 136 7.74 17.00 -27.53
C ARG A 136 7.98 17.80 -28.80
N LYS A 137 7.77 17.18 -29.98
CA LYS A 137 7.96 17.83 -31.29
C LYS A 137 6.95 18.95 -31.52
N ASN A 138 5.70 18.76 -31.13
CA ASN A 138 4.65 19.78 -31.25
C ASN A 138 4.86 20.94 -30.25
N TYR A 139 5.28 20.65 -29.02
CA TYR A 139 5.64 21.69 -28.04
C TYR A 139 6.84 22.53 -28.50
N LEU A 140 7.88 21.90 -29.06
CA LEU A 140 9.04 22.58 -29.67
C LEU A 140 8.73 23.35 -30.97
N ARG A 141 7.60 23.07 -31.62
CA ARG A 141 7.09 23.83 -32.77
C ARG A 141 6.28 25.06 -32.34
N ARG A 142 5.44 24.91 -31.31
CA ARG A 142 4.60 25.99 -30.78
C ARG A 142 5.38 27.01 -29.94
N ASN A 143 6.46 26.57 -29.29
CA ASN A 143 7.28 27.42 -28.42
C ASN A 143 8.68 27.61 -29.02
N ALA A 144 9.13 28.86 -29.17
CA ALA A 144 10.46 29.16 -29.65
C ALA A 144 11.52 28.91 -28.56
N SER A 145 12.29 27.82 -28.70
CA SER A 145 13.40 27.45 -27.79
C SER A 145 13.03 27.31 -26.29
N PRO A 146 12.01 26.53 -25.90
CA PRO A 146 11.64 26.34 -24.50
C PRO A 146 12.80 25.68 -23.71
N THR A 147 13.05 26.22 -22.53
CA THR A 147 14.09 25.77 -21.58
C THR A 147 13.51 25.00 -20.39
N GLN A 148 12.18 24.94 -20.27
CA GLN A 148 11.41 24.28 -19.22
C GLN A 148 10.20 23.57 -19.86
N PHE A 149 9.59 22.64 -19.12
CA PHE A 149 8.26 22.13 -19.44
C PHE A 149 7.19 23.13 -18.95
N PRO A 150 5.92 22.99 -19.36
CA PRO A 150 4.80 23.69 -18.73
C PRO A 150 4.77 23.43 -17.21
N ILE A 151 4.18 24.32 -16.42
CA ILE A 151 4.12 24.15 -14.96
C ILE A 151 3.13 23.02 -14.58
N ASP A 152 2.06 22.94 -15.36
CA ASP A 152 1.00 21.96 -15.47
C ASP A 152 1.40 20.71 -16.29
N TRP A 153 2.70 20.38 -16.41
CA TRP A 153 3.12 19.22 -17.20
C TRP A 153 2.59 17.88 -16.67
N ALA A 154 2.23 17.85 -15.38
CA ALA A 154 1.61 16.75 -14.66
C ALA A 154 0.07 16.73 -14.77
N ASP A 155 -0.56 17.77 -15.32
CA ASP A 155 -2.00 17.82 -15.59
C ASP A 155 -2.30 17.11 -16.91
N LYS A 156 -1.81 15.87 -17.00
CA LYS A 156 -1.71 15.08 -18.22
C LYS A 156 -2.15 13.63 -17.99
N PRO A 157 -2.46 12.92 -19.07
CA PRO A 157 -2.89 11.53 -18.98
C PRO A 157 -1.75 10.67 -18.49
N TYR A 158 -2.08 9.80 -17.56
CA TYR A 158 -1.21 8.71 -17.17
C TYR A 158 -1.17 7.62 -18.24
N ILE A 159 -0.07 6.89 -18.28
CA ILE A 159 0.17 5.72 -19.13
C ILE A 159 0.76 4.61 -18.26
N SER A 160 0.30 3.38 -18.43
CA SER A 160 0.83 2.23 -17.69
C SER A 160 2.24 1.83 -18.14
N THR A 161 2.99 1.15 -17.27
CA THR A 161 4.29 0.54 -17.63
C THR A 161 4.17 -0.37 -18.86
N ARG A 162 3.07 -1.12 -18.98
CA ARG A 162 2.72 -1.96 -20.13
C ARG A 162 2.59 -1.16 -21.42
N GLU A 163 1.82 -0.08 -21.40
CA GLU A 163 1.65 0.77 -22.58
C GLU A 163 2.96 1.45 -22.99
N ILE A 164 3.80 1.88 -22.03
CA ILE A 164 5.16 2.38 -22.32
C ILE A 164 5.99 1.27 -22.97
N TYR A 165 5.92 0.03 -22.47
CA TYR A 165 6.64 -1.12 -23.05
C TYR A 165 6.21 -1.39 -24.50
N ASP A 166 4.92 -1.42 -24.78
CA ASP A 166 4.36 -1.65 -26.12
C ASP A 166 4.66 -0.50 -27.09
N THR A 167 4.74 0.75 -26.60
CA THR A 167 4.92 1.96 -27.42
C THR A 167 6.32 2.60 -27.34
N GLN A 168 7.31 1.93 -26.72
CA GLN A 168 8.64 2.49 -26.42
C GLN A 168 9.44 2.99 -27.64
N LYS A 169 9.10 2.55 -28.86
CA LYS A 169 9.73 2.95 -30.13
C LYS A 169 8.74 3.62 -31.08
N PHE A 170 9.19 4.64 -31.79
CA PHE A 170 8.42 5.45 -32.74
C PHE A 170 9.05 5.42 -34.13
N GLY A 171 8.21 5.15 -35.14
CA GLY A 171 8.56 5.25 -36.57
C GLY A 171 9.61 4.25 -37.08
N LYS A 172 9.89 4.29 -38.38
CA LYS A 172 10.77 3.33 -39.09
C LYS A 172 12.24 3.33 -38.61
N ARG A 173 12.67 4.34 -37.83
CA ARG A 173 14.00 4.42 -37.23
C ARG A 173 14.09 3.83 -35.82
N GLY A 174 12.95 3.52 -35.20
CA GLY A 174 12.90 3.07 -33.81
C GLY A 174 13.30 4.14 -32.80
N ASP A 175 12.96 5.40 -33.06
CA ASP A 175 13.26 6.52 -32.17
C ASP A 175 12.54 6.36 -30.82
N ARG A 176 13.16 6.77 -29.70
CA ARG A 176 12.56 6.58 -28.36
C ARG A 176 11.34 7.47 -28.15
N THR A 177 10.21 6.86 -27.76
CA THR A 177 8.93 7.57 -27.61
C THR A 177 8.87 8.40 -26.32
N HIS A 178 8.97 7.77 -25.14
CA HIS A 178 8.59 8.38 -23.86
C HIS A 178 9.72 9.12 -23.15
N CYS A 179 9.37 10.15 -22.39
CA CYS A 179 10.23 10.77 -21.38
C CYS A 179 9.43 11.27 -20.19
N ILE A 180 10.05 11.34 -19.02
CA ILE A 180 9.49 11.93 -17.80
C ILE A 180 10.25 13.22 -17.49
N PRO A 181 9.60 14.38 -17.26
CA PRO A 181 10.27 15.58 -16.77
C PRO A 181 11.12 15.35 -15.52
N VAL A 182 12.16 16.17 -15.34
CA VAL A 182 12.98 16.14 -14.11
C VAL A 182 12.21 16.88 -13.03
N ALA A 183 12.07 16.24 -11.87
CA ALA A 183 11.42 16.79 -10.70
C ALA A 183 11.97 18.17 -10.29
N GLY A 184 11.17 18.94 -9.55
CA GLY A 184 11.62 20.19 -8.94
C GLY A 184 12.74 20.00 -7.90
N ALA A 185 13.24 21.12 -7.38
CA ALA A 185 14.31 21.08 -6.37
C ALA A 185 13.69 20.74 -5.01
N ILE A 186 14.25 19.74 -4.32
CA ILE A 186 13.66 19.18 -3.09
C ILE A 186 13.63 20.24 -1.98
N ALA A 187 12.44 20.64 -1.55
CA ALA A 187 12.23 21.71 -0.59
C ALA A 187 12.34 21.22 0.87
N PHE A 188 13.57 20.96 1.31
CA PHE A 188 13.87 20.85 2.74
C PHE A 188 13.82 22.23 3.42
N PRO A 189 13.43 22.31 4.71
CA PRO A 189 13.53 23.54 5.48
C PRO A 189 14.99 23.97 5.67
N GLU A 190 15.20 25.28 5.81
CA GLU A 190 16.50 25.84 6.18
C GLU A 190 16.93 25.37 7.59
N LYS A 191 18.23 25.14 7.77
CA LYS A 191 18.81 24.64 9.03
C LYS A 191 20.01 25.46 9.45
N GLU A 192 20.20 25.63 10.75
CA GLU A 192 21.47 26.16 11.28
C GLU A 192 22.57 25.11 11.04
N GLN A 193 23.58 25.46 10.25
CA GLN A 193 24.68 24.57 9.85
C GLN A 193 25.97 25.01 10.52
N LEU A 194 26.70 24.05 11.13
CA LEU A 194 27.90 24.36 11.92
C LEU A 194 29.02 25.03 11.10
N ILE A 195 29.13 24.70 9.81
CA ILE A 195 30.01 25.34 8.83
C ILE A 195 29.11 25.87 7.71
N GLU A 196 29.41 27.05 7.20
CA GLU A 196 28.69 27.68 6.11
C GLU A 196 28.85 26.81 4.84
N PRO A 197 27.76 26.46 4.14
CA PRO A 197 27.78 25.35 3.17
C PRO A 197 28.81 25.51 2.06
N TYR A 198 29.01 26.71 1.52
CA TYR A 198 30.08 26.97 0.53
C TYR A 198 31.48 26.67 1.08
N VAL A 199 31.75 27.04 2.34
CA VAL A 199 33.03 26.83 3.01
C VAL A 199 33.27 25.33 3.24
N LEU A 200 32.25 24.59 3.66
CA LEU A 200 32.34 23.14 3.74
C LEU A 200 32.58 22.51 2.37
N GLY A 201 31.85 22.94 1.34
CA GLY A 201 31.96 22.40 -0.01
C GLY A 201 33.37 22.56 -0.59
N TYR A 202 33.97 23.74 -0.41
CA TYR A 202 35.34 24.01 -0.84
C TYR A 202 36.37 23.17 -0.04
N TRP A 203 36.11 22.87 1.24
CA TRP A 203 36.95 21.97 2.03
C TRP A 203 36.84 20.51 1.58
N LEU A 204 35.62 20.06 1.27
CA LEU A 204 35.39 18.69 0.82
C LEU A 204 36.09 18.38 -0.50
N GLY A 205 36.22 19.37 -1.39
CA GLY A 205 37.16 19.32 -2.51
C GLY A 205 38.63 19.41 -2.06
N ASP A 206 39.19 20.62 -2.06
CA ASP A 206 40.64 20.87 -1.99
C ASP A 206 41.18 21.13 -0.55
N GLY A 207 40.41 20.71 0.47
CA GLY A 207 40.81 20.76 1.88
C GLY A 207 41.83 19.69 2.29
N ASP A 208 42.69 20.00 3.26
CA ASP A 208 43.52 19.00 3.93
C ASP A 208 42.64 18.08 4.77
N SER A 209 42.57 16.79 4.42
CA SER A 209 41.80 15.79 5.16
C SER A 209 42.13 15.72 6.67
N SER A 210 43.32 16.16 7.09
CA SER A 210 43.75 16.16 8.49
C SER A 210 43.62 17.52 9.19
N GLY A 211 43.04 18.56 8.56
CA GLY A 211 42.83 19.84 9.27
C GLY A 211 42.04 20.93 8.54
N GLY A 212 41.78 22.04 9.24
CA GLY A 212 41.03 23.20 8.74
C GLY A 212 41.83 24.11 7.81
N VAL A 213 42.50 23.52 6.82
CA VAL A 213 43.31 24.19 5.79
C VAL A 213 42.82 23.75 4.42
N PHE A 214 42.89 24.65 3.45
CA PHE A 214 42.51 24.47 2.05
C PHE A 214 43.70 24.80 1.16
N THR A 215 43.82 24.10 0.04
CA THR A 215 44.64 24.55 -1.09
C THR A 215 43.77 25.43 -2.01
N CYS A 216 44.38 26.37 -2.73
CA CYS A 216 43.69 27.13 -3.77
C CYS A 216 44.66 27.57 -4.89
N GLY A 217 44.14 27.90 -6.07
CA GLY A 217 44.94 28.52 -7.14
C GLY A 217 45.13 30.03 -6.93
N ASP A 218 46.20 30.61 -7.48
CA ASP A 218 46.46 32.06 -7.44
C ASP A 218 45.25 32.89 -7.93
N GLU A 219 44.63 32.47 -9.03
CA GLU A 219 43.48 33.14 -9.66
C GLU A 219 42.22 33.17 -8.77
N ASP A 220 42.10 32.24 -7.83
CA ASP A 220 40.89 32.05 -7.01
C ASP A 220 41.09 32.57 -5.56
N GLN A 221 42.34 32.85 -5.16
CA GLN A 221 42.76 33.28 -3.81
C GLN A 221 41.96 34.48 -3.27
N ALA A 222 41.95 35.59 -4.00
CA ALA A 222 41.34 36.84 -3.51
C ALA A 222 39.83 36.71 -3.30
N ALA A 223 39.16 35.98 -4.20
CA ALA A 223 37.73 35.69 -4.08
C ALA A 223 37.45 34.80 -2.86
N LEU A 224 38.21 33.71 -2.69
CA LEU A 224 38.04 32.78 -1.56
C LEU A 224 38.31 33.45 -0.20
N MET A 225 39.34 34.29 -0.09
CA MET A 225 39.60 35.10 1.10
C MET A 225 38.43 36.04 1.41
N SER A 226 37.84 36.68 0.40
CA SER A 226 36.67 37.54 0.55
C SER A 226 35.44 36.76 1.01
N THR A 227 35.16 35.60 0.41
CA THR A 227 34.01 34.76 0.78
C THR A 227 34.13 34.24 2.21
N LEU A 228 35.30 33.73 2.61
CA LEU A 228 35.56 33.30 3.99
C LEU A 228 35.34 34.44 4.99
N THR A 229 35.82 35.64 4.67
CA THR A 229 35.62 36.83 5.52
C THR A 229 34.14 37.21 5.63
N SER A 230 33.38 37.16 4.52
CA SER A 230 31.91 37.40 4.56
C SER A 230 31.14 36.33 5.33
N CYS A 231 31.66 35.10 5.39
CA CYS A 231 31.16 34.02 6.24
C CYS A 231 31.67 34.11 7.70
N GLY A 232 32.22 35.24 8.13
CA GLY A 232 32.63 35.46 9.53
C GLY A 232 33.95 34.77 9.95
N TYR A 233 34.72 34.23 9.01
CA TYR A 233 36.03 33.65 9.31
C TYR A 233 37.16 34.70 9.31
N GLU A 234 38.24 34.39 10.03
CA GLU A 234 39.52 35.10 9.96
C GLU A 234 40.52 34.29 9.11
N PRO A 235 40.41 34.27 7.76
CA PRO A 235 41.31 33.48 6.93
C PRO A 235 42.72 34.06 6.95
N LYS A 236 43.71 33.17 7.07
CA LYS A 236 45.12 33.48 6.88
C LYS A 236 45.62 32.77 5.63
N TYR A 237 46.47 33.46 4.88
CA TYR A 237 47.07 32.98 3.65
C TYR A 237 48.56 32.71 3.85
N TRP A 238 49.07 31.63 3.26
CA TRP A 238 50.50 31.38 3.13
C TRP A 238 50.80 30.70 1.80
N ALA A 239 51.75 31.29 1.06
CA ALA A 239 52.29 30.71 -0.17
C ALA A 239 53.50 29.81 0.17
N ASP A 240 53.51 28.60 -0.36
CA ASP A 240 54.67 27.70 -0.40
C ASP A 240 55.08 27.48 -1.86
N VAL A 241 56.34 27.10 -2.11
CA VAL A 241 56.96 26.93 -3.43
C VAL A 241 56.24 25.87 -4.30
N ARG A 242 55.28 25.15 -3.73
CA ARG A 242 54.50 24.09 -4.41
C ARG A 242 52.98 24.34 -4.40
N HIS A 243 52.43 25.02 -3.41
CA HIS A 243 50.99 25.18 -3.22
C HIS A 243 50.66 26.43 -2.41
N ASN A 244 49.62 27.16 -2.79
CA ASN A 244 49.04 28.21 -1.97
C ASN A 244 48.04 27.59 -0.99
N ARG A 245 48.08 28.05 0.27
CA ARG A 245 47.21 27.53 1.33
C ARG A 245 46.49 28.66 2.05
N ILE A 246 45.23 28.39 2.39
CA ILE A 246 44.41 29.23 3.27
C ILE A 246 43.97 28.37 4.45
N GLY A 247 43.96 28.93 5.66
CA GLY A 247 43.31 28.29 6.80
C GLY A 247 42.76 29.32 7.77
N THR A 248 41.82 28.88 8.59
CA THR A 248 41.09 29.75 9.51
C THR A 248 40.96 29.10 10.88
N ARG A 249 40.77 29.93 11.91
CA ARG A 249 40.57 29.46 13.28
C ARG A 249 39.27 28.65 13.38
N ASN A 250 39.21 27.75 14.35
CA ASN A 250 38.05 26.92 14.72
C ASN A 250 37.51 25.94 13.66
N LEU A 251 37.86 26.06 12.37
CA LEU A 251 37.39 25.15 11.33
C LEU A 251 37.83 23.69 11.58
N HIS A 252 39.06 23.44 12.03
CA HIS A 252 39.49 22.09 12.44
C HIS A 252 38.53 21.49 13.50
N THR A 253 38.15 22.28 14.50
CA THR A 253 37.21 21.83 15.55
C THR A 253 35.82 21.58 14.99
N LYS A 254 35.30 22.47 14.14
CA LYS A 254 34.02 22.27 13.45
C LYS A 254 34.02 20.98 12.62
N LEU A 255 35.06 20.76 11.80
CA LEU A 255 35.23 19.52 10.99
C LEU A 255 35.37 18.26 11.84
N GLY A 256 36.02 18.35 13.01
CA GLY A 256 36.12 17.27 13.99
C GLY A 256 34.76 16.90 14.57
N ASN A 257 33.95 17.89 14.96
CA ASN A 257 32.59 17.69 15.45
C ASN A 257 31.67 17.03 14.40
N LEU A 258 31.89 17.30 13.12
CA LEU A 258 31.16 16.69 12.00
C LEU A 258 31.70 15.32 11.56
N GLY A 259 32.74 14.78 12.22
CA GLY A 259 33.33 13.49 11.85
C GLY A 259 34.00 13.46 10.46
N LEU A 260 34.41 14.62 9.95
CA LEU A 260 34.92 14.79 8.58
C LEU A 260 36.44 14.60 8.45
N LEU A 261 37.19 14.78 9.54
CA LEU A 261 38.65 14.62 9.53
C LEU A 261 39.02 13.18 9.15
N LYS A 262 39.83 13.04 8.09
CA LYS A 262 40.21 11.79 7.41
C LYS A 262 39.03 10.97 6.82
N ASN A 263 37.84 11.56 6.78
CA ASN A 263 36.61 10.93 6.33
C ASN A 263 35.76 11.93 5.52
N LYS A 264 36.29 12.39 4.38
CA LYS A 264 35.59 13.35 3.52
C LYS A 264 34.33 12.74 2.91
N HIS A 265 33.17 13.23 3.33
CA HIS A 265 31.86 12.92 2.77
C HIS A 265 30.96 14.16 2.92
N ILE A 266 29.82 14.22 2.24
CA ILE A 266 28.82 15.26 2.50
C ILE A 266 27.97 14.79 3.69
N PRO A 267 27.90 15.51 4.82
CA PRO A 267 27.05 15.09 5.93
C PRO A 267 25.58 15.29 5.61
N ASP A 268 24.76 14.39 6.17
CA ASP A 268 23.30 14.35 5.98
C ASP A 268 22.57 15.66 6.29
N GLU A 269 23.01 16.41 7.31
CA GLU A 269 22.42 17.72 7.67
C GLU A 269 22.58 18.77 6.57
N TYR A 270 23.63 18.65 5.75
CA TYR A 270 23.87 19.50 4.57
C TYR A 270 23.09 18.99 3.36
N MET A 271 22.99 17.67 3.18
CA MET A 271 22.15 17.06 2.14
C MET A 271 20.66 17.36 2.33
N ARG A 272 20.24 17.56 3.59
CA ARG A 272 18.88 17.97 4.01
C ARG A 272 18.78 19.44 4.43
N GLY A 273 19.66 20.32 3.94
CA GLY A 273 19.51 21.78 4.04
C GLY A 273 18.65 22.36 2.91
N SER A 274 18.37 23.67 2.93
CA SER A 274 17.53 24.33 1.92
C SER A 274 18.08 24.21 0.49
N VAL A 275 17.30 24.65 -0.51
CA VAL A 275 17.75 24.72 -1.91
C VAL A 275 18.98 25.63 -2.05
N GLU A 276 18.99 26.76 -1.36
CA GLU A 276 20.08 27.75 -1.33
C GLU A 276 21.32 27.16 -0.65
N GLN A 277 21.15 26.58 0.55
CA GLN A 277 22.26 25.98 1.31
C GLN A 277 22.95 24.87 0.52
N ARG A 278 22.18 24.00 -0.13
CA ARG A 278 22.72 22.92 -0.97
C ARG A 278 23.34 23.41 -2.27
N LEU A 279 22.81 24.48 -2.86
CA LEU A 279 23.41 25.13 -4.03
C LEU A 279 24.76 25.74 -3.69
N ASP A 280 24.89 26.39 -2.53
CA ASP A 280 26.16 26.97 -2.07
C ASP A 280 27.19 25.89 -1.70
N LEU A 281 26.76 24.79 -1.08
CA LEU A 281 27.59 23.59 -0.89
C LEU A 281 28.12 23.04 -2.23
N LEU A 282 27.23 22.90 -3.22
CA LEU A 282 27.60 22.45 -4.56
C LEU A 282 28.58 23.42 -5.23
N ARG A 283 28.37 24.73 -5.08
CA ARG A 283 29.29 25.76 -5.59
C ARG A 283 30.67 25.64 -4.97
N GLY A 284 30.80 25.41 -3.66
CA GLY A 284 32.09 25.18 -3.01
C GLY A 284 32.83 23.95 -3.56
N LEU A 285 32.12 22.83 -3.71
CA LEU A 285 32.64 21.57 -4.30
C LEU A 285 33.08 21.75 -5.75
N MET A 286 32.39 22.60 -6.50
CA MET A 286 32.69 22.86 -7.91
C MET A 286 33.74 23.96 -8.12
N ASP A 287 33.83 24.94 -7.22
CA ASP A 287 34.86 25.98 -7.26
C ASP A 287 36.23 25.49 -6.82
N SER A 288 36.29 24.42 -6.04
CA SER A 288 37.48 23.59 -5.85
C SER A 288 37.68 22.65 -7.07
N ASP A 289 37.22 21.40 -7.00
CA ASP A 289 37.52 20.33 -7.96
C ASP A 289 36.64 20.29 -9.22
N GLY A 290 35.64 21.17 -9.31
CA GLY A 290 34.76 21.25 -10.49
C GLY A 290 35.41 21.92 -11.70
N TYR A 291 35.13 21.37 -12.88
CA TYR A 291 35.59 21.87 -14.16
C TYR A 291 34.41 22.19 -15.09
N CYS A 292 34.55 23.23 -15.92
CA CYS A 292 33.61 23.57 -16.99
C CYS A 292 34.30 23.31 -18.34
N ALA A 293 33.70 22.45 -19.16
CA ALA A 293 34.27 22.01 -20.42
C ALA A 293 34.37 23.16 -21.45
N PRO A 294 35.31 23.07 -22.42
CA PRO A 294 35.44 24.07 -23.48
C PRO A 294 34.11 24.28 -24.23
N GLY A 295 33.74 25.55 -24.44
CA GLY A 295 32.44 25.93 -24.99
C GLY A 295 31.28 25.95 -23.99
N GLY A 296 31.52 25.68 -22.71
CA GLY A 296 30.63 26.03 -21.60
C GLY A 296 29.39 25.16 -21.39
N LYS A 297 29.20 24.12 -22.21
CA LYS A 297 27.94 23.35 -22.28
C LYS A 297 27.81 22.24 -21.25
N SER A 298 28.88 21.88 -20.55
CA SER A 298 28.88 20.81 -19.55
C SER A 298 29.90 21.09 -18.46
N VAL A 299 29.58 20.64 -17.25
CA VAL A 299 30.44 20.69 -16.07
C VAL A 299 30.71 19.28 -15.57
N GLU A 300 31.83 19.09 -14.91
CA GLU A 300 32.16 17.85 -14.23
C GLU A 300 32.84 18.07 -12.88
N PHE A 301 32.57 17.15 -11.95
CA PHE A 301 33.30 16.96 -10.71
C PHE A 301 33.98 15.59 -10.79
N CYS A 302 35.27 15.49 -10.46
CA CYS A 302 35.99 14.22 -10.52
C CYS A 302 36.78 13.99 -9.24
N SER A 303 36.57 12.84 -8.59
CA SER A 303 37.27 12.47 -7.36
C SER A 303 37.67 10.99 -7.40
N THR A 304 38.73 10.64 -6.66
CA THR A 304 39.07 9.25 -6.34
C THR A 304 38.30 8.74 -5.12
N ASN A 305 37.60 9.62 -4.38
CA ASN A 305 36.71 9.25 -3.29
C ASN A 305 35.30 8.99 -3.84
N ARG A 306 34.88 7.72 -3.79
CA ARG A 306 33.56 7.26 -4.26
C ARG A 306 32.41 7.92 -3.51
N ILE A 307 32.47 7.92 -2.18
CA ILE A 307 31.40 8.45 -1.30
C ILE A 307 31.18 9.94 -1.58
N LEU A 308 32.26 10.70 -1.76
CA LEU A 308 32.16 12.12 -2.10
C LEU A 308 31.56 12.35 -3.49
N ALA A 309 31.92 11.55 -4.49
CA ALA A 309 31.35 11.65 -5.83
C ALA A 309 29.86 11.23 -5.88
N GLU A 310 29.47 10.19 -5.17
CA GLU A 310 28.07 9.79 -5.01
C GLU A 310 27.28 10.85 -4.23
N GLY A 311 27.90 11.51 -3.24
CA GLY A 311 27.35 12.69 -2.57
C GLY A 311 27.09 13.86 -3.54
N VAL A 312 28.06 14.23 -4.39
CA VAL A 312 27.89 15.28 -5.41
C VAL A 312 26.79 14.92 -6.41
N LEU A 313 26.68 13.64 -6.80
CA LEU A 313 25.62 13.13 -7.67
C LEU A 313 24.23 13.35 -7.03
N ALA A 314 24.05 12.94 -5.77
CA ALA A 314 22.81 13.12 -5.02
C ALA A 314 22.48 14.59 -4.80
N LEU A 315 23.47 15.41 -4.42
CA LEU A 315 23.31 16.85 -4.20
C LEU A 315 22.81 17.56 -5.46
N ALA A 316 23.43 17.32 -6.61
CA ALA A 316 23.02 17.94 -7.87
C ALA A 316 21.63 17.45 -8.34
N ARG A 317 21.30 16.16 -8.16
CA ARG A 317 19.94 15.63 -8.42
C ARG A 317 18.88 16.33 -7.57
N SER A 318 19.17 16.55 -6.28
CA SER A 318 18.26 17.20 -5.32
C SER A 318 17.97 18.67 -5.67
N LEU A 319 18.81 19.29 -6.51
CA LEU A 319 18.69 20.65 -7.04
C LEU A 319 18.07 20.69 -8.45
N SER A 320 17.32 19.65 -8.85
CA SER A 320 16.66 19.53 -10.17
C SER A 320 17.63 19.48 -11.37
N GLU A 321 18.94 19.27 -11.15
CA GLU A 321 19.89 18.98 -12.23
C GLU A 321 19.90 17.47 -12.56
N ARG A 322 20.33 17.12 -13.79
CA ARG A 322 20.37 15.73 -14.27
C ARG A 322 21.80 15.21 -14.50
N PRO A 323 22.56 14.92 -13.43
CA PRO A 323 23.92 14.38 -13.52
C PRO A 323 23.98 12.87 -13.76
N VAL A 324 25.10 12.47 -14.36
CA VAL A 324 25.46 11.08 -14.63
C VAL A 324 26.82 10.81 -13.99
N LEU A 325 26.92 9.69 -13.26
CA LEU A 325 28.17 9.18 -12.72
C LEU A 325 28.83 8.23 -13.74
N SER A 326 30.14 8.38 -13.93
CA SER A 326 30.96 7.48 -14.74
C SER A 326 32.21 7.07 -13.97
N VAL A 327 32.61 5.80 -14.11
CA VAL A 327 33.82 5.24 -13.49
C VAL A 327 34.90 5.10 -14.57
N GLY A 328 36.12 5.46 -14.24
CA GLY A 328 37.29 5.23 -15.09
C GLY A 328 38.55 5.00 -14.26
N ARG A 329 39.71 4.91 -14.91
CA ARG A 329 41.00 4.80 -14.20
C ARG A 329 41.68 6.16 -14.08
N ALA A 330 42.24 6.45 -12.91
CA ALA A 330 43.15 7.56 -12.69
C ALA A 330 44.55 7.17 -13.15
N THR A 331 45.25 8.07 -13.86
CA THR A 331 46.63 7.83 -14.29
C THR A 331 47.49 9.04 -13.97
N LEU A 332 48.58 8.83 -13.23
CA LEU A 332 49.57 9.86 -12.89
C LEU A 332 50.94 9.39 -13.39
N ASN A 333 51.59 10.18 -14.25
CA ASN A 333 52.88 9.82 -14.87
C ASN A 333 52.89 8.40 -15.48
N SER A 334 51.84 8.08 -16.23
CA SER A 334 51.59 6.75 -16.84
C SER A 334 51.43 5.57 -15.87
N ARG A 335 51.33 5.82 -14.56
CA ARG A 335 50.99 4.80 -13.55
C ARG A 335 49.51 4.87 -13.23
N ASP A 336 48.88 3.70 -13.12
CA ASP A 336 47.50 3.56 -12.69
C ASP A 336 47.39 3.85 -11.18
N MET A 337 46.51 4.78 -10.82
CA MET A 337 46.29 5.26 -9.45
C MET A 337 44.96 4.76 -8.86
N GLY A 338 44.27 3.83 -9.54
CA GLY A 338 42.99 3.27 -9.10
C GLY A 338 41.79 3.86 -9.85
N GLU A 339 40.60 3.68 -9.27
CA GLU A 339 39.37 4.21 -9.84
C GLU A 339 39.26 5.73 -9.65
N LYS A 340 38.65 6.40 -10.63
CA LYS A 340 38.13 7.76 -10.51
C LYS A 340 36.65 7.76 -10.84
N TYR A 341 35.93 8.55 -10.07
CA TYR A 341 34.50 8.76 -10.16
C TYR A 341 34.28 10.15 -10.74
N ARG A 342 33.59 10.23 -11.88
CA ARG A 342 33.33 11.47 -12.62
C ARG A 342 31.84 11.70 -12.71
N VAL A 343 31.36 12.73 -12.03
CA VAL A 343 29.97 13.22 -12.12
C VAL A 343 29.95 14.30 -13.19
N THR A 344 29.16 14.14 -14.25
CA THR A 344 29.09 15.09 -15.37
C THR A 344 27.65 15.45 -15.68
N TRP A 345 27.36 16.74 -15.93
CA TRP A 345 26.06 17.23 -16.36
C TRP A 345 26.15 18.47 -17.23
N ARG A 346 24.99 18.91 -17.75
CA ARG A 346 24.82 20.22 -18.37
C ARG A 346 23.93 21.05 -17.45
N PRO A 347 24.44 22.13 -16.82
CA PRO A 347 23.63 22.94 -15.92
C PRO A 347 22.41 23.52 -16.63
N SER A 348 21.25 23.40 -16.00
CA SER A 348 19.95 23.70 -16.60
C SER A 348 19.06 24.54 -15.70
N VAL A 349 19.25 24.47 -14.39
CA VAL A 349 18.50 25.17 -13.34
C VAL A 349 19.36 26.28 -12.73
N PHE A 350 20.60 25.97 -12.36
CA PHE A 350 21.50 26.87 -11.65
C PHE A 350 22.86 27.02 -12.34
N ILE A 351 23.66 28.00 -11.91
CA ILE A 351 25.09 28.06 -12.23
C ILE A 351 25.82 27.43 -11.04
N PRO A 352 26.52 26.29 -11.21
CA PRO A 352 27.08 25.51 -10.11
C PRO A 352 28.45 26.02 -9.66
N PHE A 353 28.78 27.28 -9.91
CA PHE A 353 30.02 27.95 -9.49
C PHE A 353 29.66 29.31 -8.91
N ALA A 354 30.33 29.73 -7.83
CA ALA A 354 30.30 31.09 -7.31
C ALA A 354 31.47 31.92 -7.86
N LEU A 355 32.65 31.33 -8.09
CA LEU A 355 33.80 32.02 -8.68
C LEU A 355 33.47 32.55 -10.08
N THR A 356 33.46 33.87 -10.24
CA THR A 356 33.11 34.57 -11.50
C THR A 356 33.83 33.99 -12.72
N ARG A 357 35.10 33.59 -12.56
CA ARG A 357 35.94 32.98 -13.60
C ARG A 357 35.46 31.61 -14.09
N LYS A 358 34.89 30.78 -13.22
CA LYS A 358 34.28 29.49 -13.58
C LYS A 358 32.81 29.69 -14.00
N ALA A 359 32.06 30.50 -13.26
CA ALA A 359 30.65 30.82 -13.53
C ALA A 359 30.43 31.41 -14.93
N SER A 360 31.22 32.40 -15.34
CA SER A 360 31.14 33.06 -16.66
C SER A 360 31.43 32.13 -17.85
N ARG A 361 32.05 30.96 -17.62
CA ARG A 361 32.27 29.95 -18.66
C ARG A 361 31.03 29.10 -18.92
N VAL A 362 30.06 29.04 -18.00
CA VAL A 362 28.87 28.18 -18.15
C VAL A 362 27.86 28.80 -19.10
N SER A 363 27.56 28.10 -20.20
CA SER A 363 26.52 28.49 -21.15
C SER A 363 25.27 27.62 -20.97
N ARG A 364 24.23 28.21 -20.38
CA ARG A 364 22.88 27.61 -20.28
C ARG A 364 22.04 27.74 -21.56
N VAL A 365 22.52 28.51 -22.54
CA VAL A 365 21.79 28.79 -23.79
C VAL A 365 22.09 27.72 -24.84
N GLY A 366 21.04 27.16 -25.45
CA GLY A 366 21.15 26.24 -26.56
C GLY A 366 19.80 25.70 -27.05
N SER A 367 19.73 25.40 -28.34
CA SER A 367 18.51 24.94 -29.06
C SER A 367 17.96 23.57 -28.62
N GLN A 368 18.47 23.01 -27.52
CA GLN A 368 18.10 21.71 -26.95
C GLN A 368 17.87 21.80 -25.43
N GLY A 369 17.61 22.99 -24.88
CA GLY A 369 17.44 23.23 -23.43
C GLY A 369 16.43 22.29 -22.78
N LEU A 370 15.27 22.06 -23.43
CA LEU A 370 14.25 21.11 -22.97
C LEU A 370 14.77 19.68 -22.74
N ARG A 371 15.80 19.22 -23.47
CA ARG A 371 16.41 17.87 -23.28
C ARG A 371 17.22 17.71 -21.99
N LEU A 372 17.46 18.81 -21.27
CA LEU A 372 18.09 18.79 -19.95
C LEU A 372 17.06 18.60 -18.84
N ARG A 373 15.79 18.98 -19.08
CA ARG A 373 14.68 18.98 -18.11
C ARG A 373 13.77 17.74 -18.21
N HIS A 374 14.20 16.68 -18.89
CA HIS A 374 13.53 15.36 -18.86
C HIS A 374 14.52 14.20 -18.88
N ARG A 375 14.11 13.04 -18.39
CA ARG A 375 14.76 11.73 -18.58
C ARG A 375 14.05 11.01 -19.72
N MET A 376 14.77 10.64 -20.77
CA MET A 376 14.20 9.73 -21.78
C MET A 376 14.04 8.35 -21.15
N ILE A 377 12.91 7.70 -21.37
CA ILE A 377 12.79 6.26 -21.17
C ILE A 377 13.54 5.62 -22.34
N THR A 378 14.55 4.82 -22.02
CA THR A 378 15.57 4.35 -22.98
C THR A 378 15.35 2.94 -23.46
N ARG A 379 14.77 2.12 -22.58
CA ARG A 379 14.33 0.73 -22.75
C ARG A 379 13.31 0.46 -21.64
N VAL A 380 12.28 -0.30 -21.95
CA VAL A 380 11.51 -1.04 -20.95
C VAL A 380 11.66 -2.51 -21.29
N GLU A 381 12.03 -3.34 -20.32
CA GLU A 381 12.15 -4.79 -20.48
C GLU A 381 11.39 -5.51 -19.38
N GLU A 382 10.76 -6.62 -19.73
CA GLU A 382 10.09 -7.51 -18.79
C GLU A 382 11.12 -8.15 -17.85
N ILE A 383 10.78 -8.25 -16.57
CA ILE A 383 11.61 -8.87 -15.54
C ILE A 383 10.77 -9.90 -14.77
N THR A 384 11.44 -10.84 -14.11
CA THR A 384 10.79 -11.69 -13.11
C THR A 384 10.15 -10.80 -12.04
N PRO A 385 8.83 -10.94 -11.78
CA PRO A 385 8.18 -10.20 -10.71
C PRO A 385 8.85 -10.42 -9.35
N VAL A 386 8.88 -9.35 -8.56
CA VAL A 386 9.38 -9.32 -7.18
C VAL A 386 8.27 -8.83 -6.26
N GLU A 387 8.50 -8.88 -4.95
CA GLU A 387 7.62 -8.20 -3.99
C GLU A 387 7.63 -6.68 -4.26
N MET A 388 6.43 -6.11 -4.29
CA MET A 388 6.18 -4.71 -4.61
C MET A 388 5.05 -4.16 -3.73
N ARG A 389 4.89 -2.84 -3.70
CA ARG A 389 3.70 -2.17 -3.11
C ARG A 389 3.46 -0.82 -3.75
N CYS A 390 2.35 -0.16 -3.40
CA CYS A 390 2.08 1.22 -3.78
C CYS A 390 1.94 2.15 -2.56
N LEU A 391 2.02 3.45 -2.81
CA LEU A 391 1.73 4.51 -1.85
C LEU A 391 0.57 5.37 -2.37
N THR A 392 -0.31 5.80 -1.47
CA THR A 392 -1.21 6.96 -1.65
C THR A 392 -0.60 8.12 -0.88
N VAL A 393 -0.57 9.30 -1.51
CA VAL A 393 -0.02 10.54 -0.93
C VAL A 393 -1.13 11.59 -0.79
N ASP A 394 -0.79 12.81 -0.35
CA ASP A 394 -1.71 13.96 -0.34
C ASP A 394 -1.32 15.04 -1.39
N SER A 395 -0.51 14.65 -2.38
CA SER A 395 -0.10 15.53 -3.48
C SER A 395 -1.29 15.87 -4.39
N PRO A 396 -1.45 17.12 -4.85
CA PRO A 396 -2.61 17.53 -5.67
C PRO A 396 -2.86 16.72 -6.95
N ASN A 397 -1.85 16.02 -7.47
CA ASN A 397 -1.89 15.23 -8.71
C ASN A 397 -1.51 13.75 -8.51
N ALA A 398 -1.52 13.27 -7.27
CA ALA A 398 -1.13 11.91 -6.90
C ALA A 398 0.30 11.48 -7.23
N MET A 399 1.21 12.43 -7.52
CA MET A 399 2.60 12.13 -7.82
C MET A 399 3.53 12.15 -6.60
N TYR A 400 4.48 11.21 -6.56
CA TYR A 400 5.60 11.20 -5.62
C TYR A 400 6.91 10.78 -6.30
N LEU A 401 8.04 11.05 -5.63
CA LEU A 401 9.38 10.79 -6.14
C LEU A 401 9.92 9.42 -5.71
N ALA A 402 10.21 8.58 -6.71
CA ALA A 402 10.78 7.25 -6.53
C ALA A 402 12.25 7.16 -7.01
N GLY A 403 13.06 6.40 -6.27
CA GLY A 403 14.45 6.07 -6.57
C GLY A 403 15.45 7.20 -6.32
N GLU A 404 16.74 6.85 -6.33
CA GLU A 404 17.86 7.80 -6.13
C GLU A 404 17.96 8.88 -7.22
N SER A 405 17.26 8.71 -8.35
CA SER A 405 17.13 9.71 -9.40
C SER A 405 15.96 10.67 -9.19
N LEU A 406 15.09 10.48 -8.20
CA LEU A 406 13.91 11.33 -7.96
C LEU A 406 13.02 11.39 -9.21
N ILE A 407 12.37 10.26 -9.51
CA ILE A 407 11.53 10.04 -10.68
C ILE A 407 10.06 10.12 -10.27
N PRO A 408 9.26 11.05 -10.82
CA PRO A 408 7.82 11.16 -10.53
C PRO A 408 6.96 9.96 -10.98
N THR A 409 6.00 9.53 -10.16
CA THR A 409 5.01 8.46 -10.47
C THR A 409 3.69 8.56 -9.66
N HIS A 410 2.57 7.91 -10.07
CA HIS A 410 1.16 8.27 -9.77
C HIS A 410 0.28 7.17 -9.09
N ASN A 411 -0.86 7.50 -8.40
CA ASN A 411 -1.89 6.53 -7.90
C ASN A 411 -3.37 6.58 -8.47
N THR A 412 -4.52 6.38 -7.75
CA THR A 412 -5.78 5.78 -8.33
C THR A 412 -7.17 6.46 -8.16
N ARG A 413 -7.87 6.78 -9.28
CA ARG A 413 -8.93 7.82 -9.40
C ARG A 413 -10.41 7.44 -9.74
N THR A 414 -10.74 6.21 -10.16
CA THR A 414 -11.99 5.92 -10.94
C THR A 414 -13.35 6.20 -10.28
N ALA A 415 -13.55 5.90 -8.99
CA ALA A 415 -14.91 5.86 -8.40
C ALA A 415 -15.53 7.24 -8.17
N ALA A 416 -14.72 8.24 -7.76
CA ALA A 416 -15.20 9.60 -7.57
C ALA A 416 -15.54 10.29 -8.90
N GLU A 417 -14.93 9.91 -10.02
CA GLU A 417 -15.27 10.43 -11.35
C GLU A 417 -16.70 10.07 -11.77
N TRP A 418 -17.19 8.88 -11.43
CA TRP A 418 -18.60 8.53 -11.67
C TRP A 418 -19.55 9.42 -10.85
N VAL A 419 -19.26 9.61 -9.56
CA VAL A 419 -20.07 10.50 -8.69
C VAL A 419 -20.08 11.93 -9.23
N ARG A 420 -18.93 12.40 -9.72
CA ARG A 420 -18.79 13.72 -10.33
C ARG A 420 -19.59 13.83 -11.64
N GLU A 421 -19.45 12.92 -12.58
CA GLU A 421 -20.17 12.99 -13.86
C GLU A 421 -21.70 12.94 -13.67
N GLU A 422 -22.20 12.10 -12.75
CA GLU A 422 -23.62 12.12 -12.37
C GLU A 422 -24.00 13.41 -11.58
N ALA A 423 -23.06 14.12 -10.95
CA ALA A 423 -23.35 15.40 -10.28
C ALA A 423 -23.28 16.62 -11.23
N LYS A 424 -22.56 16.52 -12.35
CA LYS A 424 -22.24 17.59 -13.29
C LYS A 424 -23.46 18.09 -14.08
N TYR A 425 -24.19 17.17 -14.74
CA TYR A 425 -25.27 17.51 -15.66
C TYR A 425 -26.67 17.17 -15.11
N THR A 426 -27.32 18.15 -14.47
CA THR A 426 -28.72 18.02 -14.04
C THR A 426 -29.55 19.24 -14.44
N ARG A 427 -30.75 19.01 -14.99
CA ARG A 427 -31.68 20.08 -15.40
C ARG A 427 -32.44 20.73 -14.23
N ASP A 428 -32.40 20.13 -13.04
CA ASP A 428 -33.23 20.53 -11.89
C ASP A 428 -32.49 20.72 -10.56
N GLY A 429 -31.22 20.31 -10.46
CA GLY A 429 -30.39 20.48 -9.26
C GLY A 429 -30.83 19.65 -8.05
N LYS A 430 -31.55 18.52 -8.26
CA LYS A 430 -32.18 17.74 -7.17
C LYS A 430 -31.53 16.38 -6.90
N ARG A 431 -30.40 16.04 -7.52
CA ARG A 431 -29.72 14.77 -7.21
C ARG A 431 -29.20 14.79 -5.79
N ARG A 432 -29.44 13.66 -5.12
CA ARG A 432 -29.04 13.37 -3.74
C ARG A 432 -28.19 12.12 -3.75
N PHE A 433 -26.93 12.25 -3.38
CA PHE A 433 -25.96 11.17 -3.29
C PHE A 433 -25.80 10.72 -1.83
N ALA A 434 -25.66 9.42 -1.60
CA ALA A 434 -25.07 8.88 -0.38
C ALA A 434 -23.62 8.48 -0.67
N LEU A 435 -22.67 8.98 0.11
CA LEU A 435 -21.27 8.52 0.09
C LEU A 435 -21.07 7.68 1.35
N VAL A 436 -20.79 6.40 1.18
CA VAL A 436 -20.75 5.43 2.27
C VAL A 436 -19.44 4.65 2.21
N ALA A 437 -18.72 4.62 3.32
CA ALA A 437 -17.57 3.77 3.55
C ALA A 437 -17.70 3.10 4.92
N ARG A 438 -16.76 2.24 5.29
CA ARG A 438 -16.82 1.47 6.54
C ARG A 438 -16.95 2.39 7.76
N THR A 439 -15.99 3.31 7.93
CA THR A 439 -15.98 4.30 9.02
C THR A 439 -16.20 5.74 8.52
N ALA A 440 -16.62 6.65 9.41
CA ALA A 440 -16.77 8.06 9.08
C ALA A 440 -15.45 8.77 8.71
N ALA A 441 -14.31 8.25 9.19
CA ALA A 441 -12.99 8.72 8.77
C ALA A 441 -12.72 8.31 7.31
N ASP A 442 -12.96 7.04 6.95
CA ASP A 442 -12.80 6.56 5.57
C ASP A 442 -13.61 7.41 4.57
N VAL A 443 -14.85 7.80 4.91
CA VAL A 443 -15.66 8.67 4.04
C VAL A 443 -15.02 10.05 3.83
N ARG A 444 -14.51 10.68 4.89
CA ARG A 444 -13.87 12.00 4.76
C ARG A 444 -12.55 11.89 4.00
N ASP A 445 -11.67 11.00 4.47
CA ASP A 445 -10.26 10.95 4.08
C ASP A 445 -10.03 10.24 2.73
N VAL A 446 -10.97 9.40 2.28
CA VAL A 446 -10.88 8.66 1.00
C VAL A 446 -11.91 9.17 0.00
N LEU A 447 -13.20 9.20 0.35
CA LEU A 447 -14.29 9.48 -0.62
C LEU A 447 -14.49 10.97 -0.90
N VAL A 448 -14.17 11.86 0.05
CA VAL A 448 -14.47 13.31 -0.05
C VAL A 448 -13.23 14.15 -0.27
N GLU A 449 -12.36 14.27 0.74
CA GLU A 449 -11.15 15.10 0.75
C GLU A 449 -9.93 14.34 0.24
N GLY A 450 -10.05 13.02 0.07
CA GLY A 450 -9.02 12.18 -0.52
C GLY A 450 -8.58 12.65 -1.90
N GLU A 451 -7.35 12.30 -2.24
CA GLU A 451 -6.68 12.56 -3.53
C GLU A 451 -7.47 12.06 -4.74
N SER A 452 -8.22 10.97 -4.55
CA SER A 452 -9.18 10.42 -5.52
C SER A 452 -10.62 10.45 -5.01
N GLY A 453 -10.87 11.35 -4.05
CA GLY A 453 -12.19 11.73 -3.56
C GLY A 453 -12.81 12.85 -4.40
N VAL A 454 -14.09 13.10 -4.15
CA VAL A 454 -14.94 13.99 -4.94
C VAL A 454 -14.41 15.42 -5.04
N MET A 455 -13.76 15.96 -4.00
CA MET A 455 -13.23 17.33 -4.01
C MET A 455 -12.06 17.50 -4.99
N SER A 456 -11.23 16.48 -5.12
CA SER A 456 -9.97 16.48 -5.88
C SER A 456 -10.21 16.26 -7.38
N VAL A 457 -11.13 15.36 -7.73
CA VAL A 457 -11.49 15.07 -9.14
C VAL A 457 -12.36 16.14 -9.80
N THR A 458 -12.93 17.08 -9.03
CA THR A 458 -13.88 18.08 -9.55
C THR A 458 -13.20 19.42 -9.87
N PRO A 459 -13.39 19.98 -11.09
CA PRO A 459 -12.80 21.26 -11.48
C PRO A 459 -13.35 22.41 -10.63
N PRO A 460 -12.60 23.53 -10.48
CA PRO A 460 -13.00 24.65 -9.61
C PRO A 460 -14.37 25.26 -9.92
N SER A 461 -14.83 25.20 -11.16
CA SER A 461 -16.15 25.68 -11.62
C SER A 461 -17.33 24.80 -11.16
N GLU A 462 -17.07 23.50 -10.94
CA GLU A 462 -18.07 22.49 -10.56
C GLU A 462 -17.92 22.06 -9.09
N ARG A 463 -16.81 22.42 -8.43
CA ARG A 463 -16.40 21.91 -7.12
C ARG A 463 -17.47 22.15 -6.04
N PRO A 464 -17.90 21.11 -5.32
CA PRO A 464 -18.89 21.28 -4.27
C PRO A 464 -18.33 21.98 -3.03
N LEU A 465 -19.20 22.69 -2.32
CA LEU A 465 -18.96 23.15 -0.96
C LEU A 465 -19.10 21.94 -0.01
N TYR A 466 -18.00 21.52 0.61
CA TYR A 466 -18.03 20.53 1.69
C TYR A 466 -18.26 21.21 3.04
N GLU A 467 -19.24 20.71 3.79
CA GLU A 467 -19.64 21.17 5.12
C GLU A 467 -19.52 19.98 6.11
N PRO A 468 -18.33 19.74 6.71
CA PRO A 468 -18.07 18.57 7.55
C PRO A 468 -19.06 18.42 8.71
N SER A 469 -19.40 19.53 9.38
CA SER A 469 -20.35 19.59 10.49
C SER A 469 -21.79 19.19 10.11
N LYS A 470 -22.14 19.27 8.82
CA LYS A 470 -23.42 18.81 8.26
C LYS A 470 -23.29 17.47 7.53
N ARG A 471 -22.08 16.89 7.47
CA ARG A 471 -21.73 15.69 6.69
C ARG A 471 -22.16 15.80 5.22
N ARG A 472 -22.02 16.98 4.61
CA ARG A 472 -22.65 17.29 3.31
C ARG A 472 -21.71 17.95 2.32
N LEU A 473 -21.78 17.53 1.05
CA LEU A 473 -21.25 18.26 -0.10
C LEU A 473 -22.43 18.90 -0.86
N THR A 474 -22.28 20.12 -1.34
CA THR A 474 -23.29 20.83 -2.15
C THR A 474 -22.66 21.41 -3.41
N TRP A 475 -23.05 20.93 -4.58
CA TRP A 475 -22.54 21.41 -5.86
C TRP A 475 -23.15 22.78 -6.22
N PRO A 476 -22.48 23.60 -7.06
CA PRO A 476 -23.00 24.89 -7.51
C PRO A 476 -24.37 24.81 -8.21
N ASN A 477 -24.70 23.67 -8.81
CA ASN A 477 -25.99 23.41 -9.46
C ASN A 477 -27.11 22.95 -8.51
N GLY A 478 -26.86 22.86 -7.20
CA GLY A 478 -27.84 22.49 -6.17
C GLY A 478 -27.85 21.01 -5.78
N ASN A 479 -27.17 20.14 -6.53
CA ASN A 479 -27.03 18.72 -6.16
C ASN A 479 -26.30 18.58 -4.82
N THR A 480 -26.62 17.53 -4.05
CA THR A 480 -26.05 17.30 -2.72
C THR A 480 -25.60 15.87 -2.51
N ALA A 481 -24.48 15.68 -1.82
CA ALA A 481 -24.07 14.38 -1.28
C ALA A 481 -24.08 14.43 0.24
N THR A 482 -24.49 13.34 0.90
CA THR A 482 -24.40 13.20 2.36
C THR A 482 -23.53 11.99 2.71
N CYS A 483 -22.67 12.17 3.70
CA CYS A 483 -21.67 11.19 4.14
C CYS A 483 -22.22 10.30 5.25
N PHE A 484 -22.11 8.98 5.10
CA PHE A 484 -22.60 7.98 6.06
C PHE A 484 -21.55 6.90 6.33
N THR A 485 -21.57 6.36 7.55
CA THR A 485 -20.68 5.29 7.97
C THR A 485 -21.45 3.97 8.00
N ALA A 486 -20.88 2.89 7.46
CA ALA A 486 -21.52 1.57 7.46
C ALA A 486 -21.64 0.99 8.88
N ASP A 487 -20.79 1.43 9.81
CA ASP A 487 -20.87 1.14 11.24
C ASP A 487 -22.15 1.67 11.94
N GLU A 488 -22.90 2.60 11.32
CA GLU A 488 -24.18 3.14 11.82
C GLU A 488 -25.34 2.88 10.83
N PRO A 489 -25.82 1.63 10.65
CA PRO A 489 -26.82 1.29 9.64
C PRO A 489 -28.12 2.10 9.74
N ASP A 490 -28.56 2.42 10.97
CA ASP A 490 -29.79 3.18 11.21
C ASP A 490 -29.74 4.61 10.62
N SER A 491 -28.55 5.18 10.45
CA SER A 491 -28.36 6.52 9.87
C SER A 491 -28.83 6.62 8.42
N LEU A 492 -28.85 5.49 7.70
CA LEU A 492 -29.26 5.38 6.29
C LEU A 492 -30.78 5.21 6.11
N ARG A 493 -31.53 4.83 7.17
CA ARG A 493 -32.97 4.49 7.08
C ARG A 493 -33.88 5.69 6.78
N GLY A 494 -33.60 6.83 7.41
CA GLY A 494 -34.43 8.05 7.31
C GLY A 494 -34.23 8.87 6.03
N PRO A 495 -32.98 9.13 5.59
CA PRO A 495 -32.70 9.87 4.36
C PRO A 495 -33.21 9.18 3.07
N GLN A 496 -33.16 9.93 1.98
CA GLN A 496 -33.62 9.47 0.66
C GLN A 496 -32.71 10.01 -0.44
N PHE A 497 -32.22 9.12 -1.29
CA PHE A 497 -31.19 9.38 -2.30
C PHE A 497 -31.66 9.02 -3.70
N THR A 498 -31.09 9.71 -4.69
CA THR A 498 -31.17 9.34 -6.11
C THR A 498 -30.02 8.43 -6.52
N HIS A 499 -28.86 8.60 -5.88
CA HIS A 499 -27.61 7.95 -6.24
C HIS A 499 -26.88 7.53 -4.95
N ALA A 500 -26.04 6.51 -5.01
CA ALA A 500 -25.16 6.13 -3.92
C ALA A 500 -23.82 5.60 -4.42
N TRP A 501 -22.77 5.83 -3.63
CA TRP A 501 -21.49 5.13 -3.74
C TRP A 501 -21.21 4.45 -2.40
N GLY A 502 -21.11 3.12 -2.43
CA GLY A 502 -20.57 2.32 -1.32
C GLY A 502 -19.15 1.88 -1.64
N ASP A 503 -18.21 2.18 -0.75
CA ASP A 503 -16.80 1.82 -0.88
C ASP A 503 -16.32 0.79 0.17
N GLU A 504 -15.36 -0.06 -0.22
CA GLU A 504 -14.98 -1.31 0.44
C GLU A 504 -16.19 -2.08 1.04
N VAL A 505 -17.27 -2.25 0.26
CA VAL A 505 -18.55 -2.78 0.77
C VAL A 505 -18.45 -4.19 1.38
N ALA A 506 -17.53 -5.02 0.92
CA ALA A 506 -17.26 -6.33 1.51
C ALA A 506 -16.51 -6.28 2.86
N ALA A 507 -16.05 -5.10 3.30
CA ALA A 507 -15.52 -4.85 4.64
C ALA A 507 -16.58 -4.28 5.61
N TRP A 508 -17.83 -4.07 5.16
CA TRP A 508 -18.92 -3.58 6.00
C TRP A 508 -19.47 -4.69 6.91
N ARG A 509 -20.17 -4.29 7.98
CA ARG A 509 -20.88 -5.22 8.86
C ARG A 509 -22.00 -5.94 8.12
N GLN A 510 -21.88 -7.26 8.00
CA GLN A 510 -22.86 -8.13 7.33
C GLN A 510 -24.04 -8.55 8.22
N SER A 511 -23.95 -8.29 9.54
CA SER A 511 -25.06 -8.56 10.47
C SER A 511 -26.19 -7.55 10.30
N PRO A 512 -27.46 -7.99 10.26
CA PRO A 512 -28.60 -7.08 10.28
C PRO A 512 -28.68 -6.24 11.57
N ASP A 513 -29.25 -5.05 11.46
CA ASP A 513 -29.60 -4.17 12.57
C ASP A 513 -30.83 -4.68 13.36
N ALA A 514 -31.27 -3.89 14.35
CA ALA A 514 -32.41 -4.24 15.21
C ALA A 514 -33.76 -4.38 14.47
N ALA A 515 -33.85 -3.91 13.23
CA ALA A 515 -35.02 -4.06 12.36
C ALA A 515 -34.72 -4.93 11.11
N GLY A 516 -33.71 -5.79 11.21
CA GLY A 516 -33.49 -6.90 10.26
C GLY A 516 -32.88 -6.52 8.92
N MET A 517 -32.20 -5.37 8.81
CA MET A 517 -31.55 -4.92 7.56
C MET A 517 -30.07 -4.64 7.78
N THR A 518 -29.22 -4.97 6.81
CA THR A 518 -27.79 -4.58 6.83
C THR A 518 -27.60 -3.10 6.46
N ALA A 519 -26.39 -2.58 6.64
CA ALA A 519 -26.04 -1.23 6.15
C ALA A 519 -26.30 -1.07 4.64
N PHE A 520 -26.03 -2.11 3.85
CA PHE A 520 -26.29 -2.08 2.41
C PHE A 520 -27.78 -2.17 2.08
N ASP A 521 -28.56 -2.96 2.80
CA ASP A 521 -30.02 -2.99 2.62
C ASP A 521 -30.64 -1.62 2.92
N ASN A 522 -30.22 -0.97 4.01
CA ASN A 522 -30.65 0.39 4.34
C ASN A 522 -30.23 1.40 3.27
N LEU A 523 -29.01 1.29 2.71
CA LEU A 523 -28.56 2.12 1.58
C LEU A 523 -29.41 1.89 0.32
N ARG A 524 -29.73 0.63 0.01
CA ARG A 524 -30.53 0.23 -1.14
C ARG A 524 -31.98 0.70 -1.03
N VAL A 525 -32.59 0.57 0.14
CA VAL A 525 -33.93 1.09 0.43
C VAL A 525 -33.94 2.63 0.48
N GLY A 526 -32.86 3.26 0.94
CA GLY A 526 -32.67 4.71 0.93
C GLY A 526 -32.52 5.30 -0.48
N THR A 527 -31.92 4.56 -1.41
CA THR A 527 -31.67 4.99 -2.80
C THR A 527 -32.88 4.70 -3.68
N ARG A 528 -33.91 5.55 -3.53
CA ARG A 528 -35.27 5.35 -4.08
C ARG A 528 -35.90 6.58 -4.76
N LEU A 529 -35.14 7.65 -4.98
CA LEU A 529 -35.63 8.88 -5.61
C LEU A 529 -35.24 9.00 -7.08
N GLY A 530 -36.07 9.70 -7.85
CA GLY A 530 -35.90 9.88 -9.29
C GLY A 530 -36.44 8.71 -10.11
N GLU A 531 -36.40 8.84 -11.43
CA GLU A 531 -36.89 7.81 -12.36
C GLU A 531 -35.92 6.60 -12.42
N HIS A 532 -34.62 6.85 -12.22
CA HIS A 532 -33.55 5.86 -12.38
C HIS A 532 -32.56 5.93 -11.19
N PRO A 533 -32.89 5.34 -10.02
CA PRO A 533 -31.99 5.31 -8.88
C PRO A 533 -30.81 4.35 -9.10
N LYS A 534 -29.58 4.80 -8.79
CA LYS A 534 -28.31 4.09 -9.09
C LYS A 534 -27.38 3.96 -7.89
N ILE A 535 -26.70 2.81 -7.76
CA ILE A 535 -25.71 2.53 -6.70
C ILE A 535 -24.42 2.03 -7.34
N LEU A 536 -23.30 2.73 -7.14
CA LEU A 536 -21.97 2.19 -7.39
C LEU A 536 -21.45 1.46 -6.15
N VAL A 537 -20.90 0.28 -6.35
CA VAL A 537 -20.27 -0.55 -5.32
C VAL A 537 -18.83 -0.81 -5.74
N THR A 538 -17.87 -0.29 -5.00
CA THR A 538 -16.43 -0.57 -5.17
C THR A 538 -15.97 -1.51 -4.08
N THR A 539 -15.43 -2.68 -4.46
CA THR A 539 -14.99 -3.64 -3.46
C THR A 539 -14.06 -4.73 -3.99
N THR A 540 -13.35 -5.35 -3.07
CA THR A 540 -12.46 -6.49 -3.33
C THR A 540 -13.18 -7.82 -3.10
N PRO A 541 -12.80 -8.92 -3.78
CA PRO A 541 -13.52 -10.18 -3.72
C PRO A 541 -13.38 -10.87 -2.34
N LYS A 542 -14.29 -10.58 -1.41
CA LYS A 542 -14.38 -11.28 -0.12
C LYS A 542 -15.66 -12.09 -0.03
N ARG A 543 -15.58 -13.28 0.59
CA ARG A 543 -16.75 -14.07 0.97
C ARG A 543 -17.56 -13.34 2.03
N VAL A 544 -18.57 -12.60 1.59
CA VAL A 544 -19.62 -12.05 2.44
C VAL A 544 -20.99 -12.29 1.78
N PRO A 545 -22.05 -12.51 2.56
CA PRO A 545 -23.39 -12.81 2.02
C PRO A 545 -23.86 -11.82 0.97
N LEU A 546 -23.58 -10.52 1.18
CA LEU A 546 -23.94 -9.46 0.26
C LEU A 546 -23.34 -9.61 -1.15
N LEU A 547 -22.08 -10.05 -1.29
CA LEU A 547 -21.50 -10.22 -2.62
C LEU A 547 -22.14 -11.40 -3.35
N TYR A 548 -22.39 -12.52 -2.67
CA TYR A 548 -23.13 -13.64 -3.27
C TYR A 548 -24.52 -13.21 -3.74
N THR A 549 -25.25 -12.43 -2.94
CA THR A 549 -26.56 -11.86 -3.32
C THR A 549 -26.46 -10.97 -4.56
N LEU A 550 -25.48 -10.07 -4.64
CA LEU A 550 -25.30 -9.19 -5.81
C LEU A 550 -24.87 -9.96 -7.07
N LEU A 551 -24.11 -11.04 -6.94
CA LEU A 551 -23.74 -11.91 -8.05
C LEU A 551 -24.96 -12.70 -8.58
N ASP A 552 -25.73 -13.32 -7.69
CA ASP A 552 -26.98 -14.03 -8.01
C ASP A 552 -28.03 -13.10 -8.65
N GLU A 553 -28.16 -11.86 -8.14
CA GLU A 553 -29.03 -10.85 -8.73
C GLU A 553 -28.58 -10.40 -10.13
N ALA A 554 -27.26 -10.34 -10.39
CA ALA A 554 -26.71 -10.03 -11.70
C ALA A 554 -26.92 -11.17 -12.70
N GLU A 555 -26.80 -12.43 -12.28
CA GLU A 555 -27.14 -13.58 -13.14
C GLU A 555 -28.63 -13.60 -13.50
N LYS A 556 -29.50 -13.30 -12.52
CA LYS A 556 -30.96 -13.25 -12.72
C LYS A 556 -31.42 -12.01 -13.50
N ASN A 557 -30.74 -10.87 -13.35
CA ASN A 557 -31.11 -9.57 -13.93
C ASN A 557 -29.86 -8.80 -14.44
N PRO A 558 -29.18 -9.28 -15.51
CA PRO A 558 -27.88 -8.74 -15.94
C PRO A 558 -27.92 -7.30 -16.48
N GLY A 559 -29.11 -6.77 -16.78
CA GLY A 559 -29.30 -5.35 -17.11
C GLY A 559 -29.62 -4.45 -15.91
N ARG A 560 -29.88 -5.02 -14.71
CA ARG A 560 -30.27 -4.27 -13.50
C ARG A 560 -29.20 -4.29 -12.43
N VAL A 561 -28.45 -5.40 -12.29
CA VAL A 561 -27.18 -5.44 -11.57
C VAL A 561 -26.11 -5.78 -12.58
N VAL A 562 -25.18 -4.85 -12.81
CA VAL A 562 -24.08 -5.02 -13.78
C VAL A 562 -22.78 -5.17 -13.00
N ILE A 563 -21.97 -6.16 -13.36
CA ILE A 563 -20.67 -6.41 -12.73
C ILE A 563 -19.56 -6.05 -13.73
N SER A 564 -18.72 -5.09 -13.36
CA SER A 564 -17.41 -4.93 -13.98
C SER A 564 -16.38 -5.70 -13.14
N ARG A 565 -15.88 -6.82 -13.67
CA ARG A 565 -14.78 -7.56 -13.06
C ARG A 565 -13.44 -7.09 -13.63
N GLY A 566 -12.42 -7.04 -12.78
CA GLY A 566 -11.02 -7.02 -13.22
C GLY A 566 -10.36 -8.33 -12.83
N SER A 567 -10.12 -9.23 -13.78
CA SER A 567 -9.43 -10.49 -13.51
C SER A 567 -7.98 -10.42 -13.94
N THR A 568 -7.09 -10.90 -13.07
CA THR A 568 -5.67 -11.06 -13.41
C THR A 568 -5.46 -12.20 -14.43
N MET A 569 -6.50 -12.95 -14.82
CA MET A 569 -6.45 -14.06 -15.80
C MET A 569 -6.94 -13.74 -17.21
N ASP A 570 -7.39 -12.53 -17.50
CA ASP A 570 -7.79 -12.09 -18.86
C ASP A 570 -6.60 -12.04 -19.88
N ASN A 571 -5.43 -12.52 -19.45
CA ASN A 571 -4.15 -12.57 -20.17
C ASN A 571 -3.65 -14.03 -20.41
N ALA A 572 -4.53 -15.03 -20.29
CA ALA A 572 -4.19 -16.46 -20.27
C ALA A 572 -3.30 -16.95 -21.45
N GLY A 573 -3.42 -16.34 -22.63
CA GLY A 573 -2.63 -16.72 -23.82
C GLY A 573 -1.14 -16.33 -23.78
N ASN A 574 -0.72 -15.54 -22.79
CA ASN A 574 0.67 -15.09 -22.62
C ASN A 574 1.37 -15.70 -21.40
N LEU A 575 0.73 -16.63 -20.69
CA LEU A 575 1.29 -17.30 -19.51
C LEU A 575 2.06 -18.56 -19.94
N SER A 576 3.24 -18.79 -19.34
CA SER A 576 4.04 -19.99 -19.61
C SER A 576 3.46 -21.23 -18.92
N GLU A 577 3.63 -22.41 -19.53
CA GLU A 577 3.26 -23.69 -18.89
C GLU A 577 3.93 -23.86 -17.51
N SER A 578 5.19 -23.44 -17.36
CA SER A 578 5.90 -23.43 -16.07
C SER A 578 5.30 -22.50 -15.01
N TYR A 579 4.59 -21.45 -15.40
CA TYR A 579 3.85 -20.57 -14.48
C TYR A 579 2.52 -21.21 -14.05
N MET A 580 1.84 -21.89 -14.98
CA MET A 580 0.69 -22.73 -14.65
C MET A 580 1.09 -23.86 -13.70
N ASP A 581 2.23 -24.54 -13.93
CA ASP A 581 2.75 -25.60 -13.05
C ASP A 581 3.20 -25.07 -11.68
N ALA A 582 3.79 -23.87 -11.59
CA ALA A 582 4.20 -23.28 -10.31
C ALA A 582 3.00 -22.84 -9.46
N ILE A 583 2.01 -22.18 -10.08
CA ILE A 583 0.75 -21.85 -9.40
C ILE A 583 -0.01 -23.13 -9.04
N THR A 584 -0.03 -24.16 -9.90
CA THR A 584 -0.65 -25.46 -9.58
C THR A 584 0.23 -26.40 -8.73
N GLY A 585 1.41 -25.96 -8.30
CA GLY A 585 2.32 -26.73 -7.43
C GLY A 585 2.43 -26.19 -6.00
N VAL A 586 2.34 -24.87 -5.81
CA VAL A 586 2.45 -24.21 -4.50
C VAL A 586 1.12 -23.60 -4.04
N TYR A 587 0.29 -23.17 -4.99
CA TYR A 587 -1.00 -22.51 -4.72
C TYR A 587 -2.22 -23.27 -5.30
N ALA A 588 -2.04 -24.46 -5.89
CA ALA A 588 -3.14 -25.34 -6.29
C ALA A 588 -4.01 -25.66 -5.08
N GLY A 589 -5.32 -25.51 -5.23
CA GLY A 589 -6.27 -25.73 -4.14
C GLY A 589 -6.23 -24.67 -3.02
N THR A 590 -5.31 -23.71 -3.06
CA THR A 590 -5.26 -22.63 -2.06
C THR A 590 -6.15 -21.47 -2.48
N ARG A 591 -7.11 -21.13 -1.61
CA ARG A 591 -8.19 -20.19 -1.94
C ARG A 591 -7.78 -18.72 -1.98
N LEU A 592 -6.74 -18.33 -1.25
CA LEU A 592 -6.21 -16.96 -1.30
C LEU A 592 -5.77 -16.62 -2.73
N ALA A 593 -5.14 -17.56 -3.43
CA ALA A 593 -4.73 -17.37 -4.82
C ALA A 593 -5.92 -17.17 -5.77
N GLN A 594 -7.03 -17.90 -5.60
CA GLN A 594 -8.17 -17.75 -6.52
C GLN A 594 -9.01 -16.49 -6.21
N GLN A 595 -9.07 -16.02 -4.96
CA GLN A 595 -9.69 -14.70 -4.64
C GLN A 595 -8.84 -13.54 -5.18
N GLU A 596 -7.53 -13.55 -4.94
CA GLU A 596 -6.64 -12.42 -5.27
C GLU A 596 -6.15 -12.41 -6.75
N LEU A 597 -6.09 -13.55 -7.45
CA LEU A 597 -5.55 -13.64 -8.84
C LEU A 597 -6.61 -13.85 -9.95
N TYR A 598 -7.88 -14.09 -9.59
CA TYR A 598 -8.96 -14.40 -10.56
C TYR A 598 -10.20 -13.53 -10.36
N GLY A 599 -10.40 -12.94 -9.18
CA GLY A 599 -11.61 -12.18 -8.87
C GLY A 599 -12.84 -13.07 -8.65
N GLU A 600 -12.64 -14.32 -8.25
CA GLU A 600 -13.69 -15.34 -8.13
C GLU A 600 -14.13 -15.56 -6.68
N MET A 601 -15.41 -15.87 -6.51
CA MET A 601 -15.99 -16.36 -5.25
C MET A 601 -15.93 -17.88 -5.31
N LEU A 602 -15.27 -18.49 -4.34
CA LEU A 602 -14.83 -19.88 -4.38
C LEU A 602 -15.63 -20.75 -3.41
N ASP A 603 -15.66 -22.07 -3.60
CA ASP A 603 -16.40 -23.04 -2.75
C ASP A 603 -15.55 -23.81 -1.71
N ALA A 604 -16.22 -24.52 -0.78
CA ALA A 604 -15.66 -25.03 0.48
C ALA A 604 -14.34 -25.85 0.36
N VAL A 605 -13.48 -25.76 1.37
CA VAL A 605 -12.15 -26.42 1.41
C VAL A 605 -12.27 -27.93 1.57
N GLU A 606 -11.72 -28.69 0.63
CA GLU A 606 -11.53 -30.13 0.77
C GLU A 606 -10.44 -30.41 1.81
N GLY A 607 -10.79 -31.11 2.91
CA GLY A 607 -9.87 -31.46 3.99
C GLY A 607 -9.84 -30.50 5.21
N ALA A 608 -10.50 -29.34 5.13
CA ALA A 608 -10.78 -28.56 6.35
C ALA A 608 -11.81 -29.29 7.21
N LEU A 609 -11.70 -29.16 8.54
CA LEU A 609 -12.64 -29.82 9.45
C LEU A 609 -14.02 -29.14 9.48
N TRP A 610 -14.12 -27.85 9.20
CA TRP A 610 -15.39 -27.14 9.13
C TRP A 610 -15.66 -26.65 7.71
N VAL A 611 -16.93 -26.76 7.28
CA VAL A 611 -17.43 -26.21 6.02
C VAL A 611 -18.49 -25.14 6.31
N GLU A 612 -18.64 -24.19 5.39
CA GLU A 612 -19.48 -22.99 5.59
C GLU A 612 -20.95 -23.35 5.79
N GLU A 613 -21.47 -24.29 5.00
CA GLU A 613 -22.83 -24.85 5.15
C GLU A 613 -23.09 -25.38 6.57
N LEU A 614 -22.08 -25.93 7.24
CA LEU A 614 -22.19 -26.50 8.57
C LEU A 614 -22.29 -25.44 9.67
N ILE A 615 -21.67 -24.28 9.49
CA ILE A 615 -21.79 -23.16 10.43
C ILE A 615 -23.09 -22.40 10.17
N GLU A 616 -23.41 -22.12 8.90
CA GLU A 616 -24.59 -21.34 8.52
C GLU A 616 -25.91 -22.07 8.79
N SER A 617 -26.02 -23.37 8.47
CA SER A 617 -27.25 -24.15 8.70
C SER A 617 -27.68 -24.21 10.17
N TYR A 618 -26.76 -23.92 11.09
CA TYR A 618 -26.98 -23.94 12.53
C TYR A 618 -26.72 -22.59 13.21
N ARG A 619 -26.51 -21.50 12.46
CA ARG A 619 -26.36 -20.14 13.01
C ARG A 619 -27.67 -19.64 13.62
N GLN A 620 -27.60 -18.88 14.70
CA GLN A 620 -28.77 -18.33 15.39
C GLN A 620 -28.58 -16.84 15.69
N SER A 621 -29.66 -16.07 15.64
CA SER A 621 -29.63 -14.62 15.92
C SER A 621 -29.54 -14.28 17.42
N SER A 622 -29.83 -15.25 18.29
CA SER A 622 -29.72 -15.12 19.75
C SER A 622 -29.51 -16.50 20.38
N ALA A 623 -28.83 -16.55 21.53
CA ALA A 623 -28.77 -17.75 22.35
C ALA A 623 -29.96 -17.84 23.33
N PRO A 624 -30.42 -19.05 23.68
CA PRO A 624 -31.33 -19.26 24.80
C PRO A 624 -30.63 -18.97 26.14
N ASN A 625 -31.39 -18.97 27.23
CA ASN A 625 -30.80 -18.84 28.57
C ASN A 625 -29.92 -20.05 28.91
N MET A 626 -28.59 -19.86 28.87
CA MET A 626 -27.60 -20.92 29.05
C MET A 626 -27.26 -21.12 30.52
N ALA A 627 -27.42 -22.36 30.99
CA ALA A 627 -27.12 -22.75 32.37
C ALA A 627 -25.61 -22.89 32.64
N LEU A 628 -24.81 -23.17 31.60
CA LEU A 628 -23.37 -23.38 31.68
C LEU A 628 -22.67 -22.49 30.66
N ARG A 629 -21.58 -21.83 31.06
CA ARG A 629 -20.74 -20.96 30.23
C ARG A 629 -19.28 -21.15 30.58
N CYS A 630 -18.37 -20.88 29.64
CA CYS A 630 -16.94 -20.76 29.90
C CYS A 630 -16.24 -19.95 28.80
N ILE A 631 -15.01 -19.54 29.09
CA ILE A 631 -14.11 -18.87 28.14
C ILE A 631 -12.97 -19.84 27.83
N GLY A 632 -12.73 -20.14 26.56
CA GLY A 632 -11.52 -20.83 26.13
C GLY A 632 -10.42 -19.82 25.85
N VAL A 633 -9.18 -20.12 26.24
CA VAL A 633 -8.00 -19.26 26.04
C VAL A 633 -6.83 -20.08 25.49
N ASP A 634 -6.28 -19.66 24.35
CA ASP A 634 -4.97 -20.11 23.83
C ASP A 634 -3.97 -18.93 24.00
N PRO A 635 -3.06 -18.99 25.00
CA PRO A 635 -2.29 -17.82 25.45
C PRO A 635 -1.01 -17.58 24.65
N SER A 636 -0.79 -16.33 24.24
CA SER A 636 0.51 -15.89 23.73
C SER A 636 1.46 -15.55 24.89
N VAL A 637 2.65 -16.16 24.90
CA VAL A 637 3.57 -16.20 26.07
C VAL A 637 4.68 -15.12 26.01
N ALA A 638 4.86 -14.45 24.87
CA ALA A 638 5.90 -13.44 24.68
C ALA A 638 5.44 -12.02 25.09
N GLU A 639 6.37 -11.18 25.57
CA GLU A 639 6.07 -9.76 25.86
C GLU A 639 5.75 -8.95 24.60
N ASN A 640 6.45 -9.25 23.50
CA ASN A 640 6.17 -8.76 22.13
C ASN A 640 5.78 -9.96 21.26
N PRO A 641 4.51 -10.39 21.28
CA PRO A 641 4.08 -11.59 20.57
C PRO A 641 3.95 -11.35 19.06
N LYS A 642 4.24 -12.39 18.26
CA LYS A 642 3.91 -12.42 16.82
C LYS A 642 2.52 -13.01 16.54
N ASP A 643 1.97 -13.71 17.53
CA ASP A 643 0.76 -14.51 17.46
C ASP A 643 -0.27 -13.98 18.46
N GLU A 644 -1.55 -14.04 18.10
CA GLU A 644 -2.62 -13.47 18.92
C GLU A 644 -2.98 -14.39 20.09
N CYS A 645 -3.54 -13.82 21.16
CA CYS A 645 -4.16 -14.62 22.20
C CYS A 645 -5.59 -14.94 21.78
N GLY A 646 -5.87 -16.22 21.51
CA GLY A 646 -7.22 -16.70 21.23
C GLY A 646 -8.09 -16.62 22.49
N ILE A 647 -9.24 -15.95 22.43
CA ILE A 647 -10.19 -15.83 23.55
C ILE A 647 -11.61 -15.99 23.01
N VAL A 648 -12.26 -17.12 23.30
CA VAL A 648 -13.59 -17.42 22.76
C VAL A 648 -14.57 -17.79 23.88
N VAL A 649 -15.72 -17.11 23.92
CA VAL A 649 -16.78 -17.33 24.91
C VAL A 649 -17.83 -18.30 24.36
N VAL A 650 -18.13 -19.35 25.13
CA VAL A 650 -19.09 -20.39 24.74
C VAL A 650 -20.06 -20.70 25.89
N GLY A 651 -21.33 -20.92 25.58
CA GLY A 651 -22.35 -21.41 26.50
C GLY A 651 -23.01 -22.71 26.05
N SER A 652 -23.73 -23.39 26.95
CA SER A 652 -24.44 -24.65 26.67
C SER A 652 -25.65 -24.90 27.58
N THR A 653 -26.49 -25.87 27.19
CA THR A 653 -27.62 -26.34 28.01
C THR A 653 -27.17 -27.15 29.24
N ALA A 654 -28.05 -27.27 30.23
CA ALA A 654 -27.81 -28.03 31.47
C ALA A 654 -27.86 -29.56 31.30
N ASP A 655 -27.97 -30.08 30.07
CA ASP A 655 -28.23 -31.50 29.81
C ASP A 655 -27.13 -32.39 30.43
N ARG A 656 -27.56 -33.37 31.23
CA ARG A 656 -26.66 -34.34 31.89
C ARG A 656 -26.13 -35.40 30.94
N ASP A 657 -26.82 -35.59 29.81
CA ASP A 657 -26.37 -36.41 28.70
C ASP A 657 -25.57 -35.53 27.74
N LEU A 658 -24.23 -35.68 27.75
CA LEU A 658 -23.34 -34.90 26.91
C LEU A 658 -23.61 -35.08 25.41
N TYR A 659 -24.28 -36.15 24.97
CA TYR A 659 -24.66 -36.33 23.57
C TYR A 659 -25.90 -35.54 23.15
N LYS A 660 -26.68 -35.03 24.12
CA LYS A 660 -27.87 -34.19 23.87
C LYS A 660 -27.62 -32.71 24.09
N ARG A 661 -26.52 -32.38 24.78
CA ARG A 661 -26.15 -31.01 25.10
C ARG A 661 -25.89 -30.20 23.83
N GLN A 662 -26.50 -29.02 23.81
CA GLN A 662 -26.42 -28.00 22.76
C GLN A 662 -25.48 -26.88 23.22
N SER A 663 -24.74 -26.25 22.32
CA SER A 663 -23.79 -25.18 22.62
C SER A 663 -23.89 -23.98 21.68
N TRP A 664 -23.53 -22.80 22.17
CA TRP A 664 -23.52 -21.55 21.43
C TRP A 664 -22.16 -20.86 21.59
N VAL A 665 -21.52 -20.50 20.49
CA VAL A 665 -20.41 -19.56 20.43
C VAL A 665 -20.98 -18.15 20.53
N LEU A 666 -20.55 -17.40 21.55
CA LEU A 666 -21.19 -16.16 21.98
C LEU A 666 -20.38 -14.92 21.61
N GLU A 667 -19.05 -15.02 21.64
CA GLU A 667 -18.15 -13.88 21.42
C GLU A 667 -16.75 -14.39 21.10
N ASP A 668 -16.17 -13.90 20.00
CA ASP A 668 -14.71 -13.87 19.80
C ASP A 668 -14.20 -12.56 20.41
N ALA A 669 -13.36 -12.69 21.44
CA ALA A 669 -12.76 -11.59 22.18
C ALA A 669 -11.22 -11.60 22.08
N SER A 670 -10.68 -12.34 21.11
CA SER A 670 -9.24 -12.54 20.88
C SER A 670 -8.52 -11.21 20.66
N VAL A 671 -7.29 -11.12 21.12
CA VAL A 671 -6.54 -9.85 21.11
C VAL A 671 -5.04 -10.06 20.89
N HIS A 672 -4.43 -9.15 20.15
CA HIS A 672 -2.98 -9.04 20.01
C HIS A 672 -2.40 -8.19 21.15
N GLY A 673 -1.48 -8.75 21.94
CA GLY A 673 -0.84 -8.01 23.03
C GLY A 673 -0.16 -8.89 24.08
N SER A 674 0.62 -8.25 24.95
CA SER A 674 1.38 -8.91 26.02
C SER A 674 0.48 -9.63 27.04
N PRO A 675 1.05 -10.51 27.91
CA PRO A 675 0.28 -11.24 28.93
C PRO A 675 -0.65 -10.40 29.78
N THR A 676 -0.28 -9.15 30.10
CA THR A 676 -1.15 -8.22 30.84
C THR A 676 -2.37 -7.79 30.03
N VAL A 677 -2.21 -7.52 28.72
CA VAL A 677 -3.29 -7.04 27.84
C VAL A 677 -4.34 -8.13 27.64
N TRP A 678 -3.93 -9.34 27.26
CA TRP A 678 -4.90 -10.41 27.05
C TRP A 678 -5.52 -10.89 28.38
N ALA A 679 -4.79 -10.87 29.50
CA ALA A 679 -5.37 -11.23 30.79
C ALA A 679 -6.42 -10.21 31.28
N GLN A 680 -6.25 -8.91 30.98
CA GLN A 680 -7.29 -7.90 31.23
C GLN A 680 -8.57 -8.21 30.43
N GLN A 681 -8.42 -8.56 29.15
CA GLN A 681 -9.54 -8.93 28.29
C GLN A 681 -10.26 -10.21 28.78
N VAL A 682 -9.50 -11.23 29.19
CA VAL A 682 -10.07 -12.46 29.80
C VAL A 682 -10.85 -12.14 31.08
N VAL A 683 -10.34 -11.27 31.97
CA VAL A 683 -11.04 -10.86 33.20
C VAL A 683 -12.29 -10.04 32.88
N ALA A 684 -12.25 -9.15 31.87
CA ALA A 684 -13.41 -8.39 31.42
C ALA A 684 -14.52 -9.35 30.91
N MET A 685 -14.16 -10.35 30.10
CA MET A 685 -15.11 -11.36 29.62
C MET A 685 -15.63 -12.25 30.76
N ALA A 686 -14.77 -12.66 31.70
CA ALA A 686 -15.17 -13.48 32.86
C ALA A 686 -16.20 -12.76 33.74
N LYS A 687 -16.06 -11.44 33.91
CA LYS A 687 -17.02 -10.57 34.60
C LYS A 687 -18.31 -10.38 33.80
N LYS A 688 -18.20 -10.06 32.49
CA LYS A 688 -19.34 -9.87 31.58
C LYS A 688 -20.26 -11.10 31.53
N TRP A 689 -19.68 -12.29 31.44
CA TRP A 689 -20.42 -13.55 31.25
C TRP A 689 -20.58 -14.37 32.54
N GLY A 690 -19.95 -13.97 33.65
CA GLY A 690 -20.03 -14.64 34.95
C GLY A 690 -19.67 -16.12 34.86
N CYS A 691 -18.50 -16.45 34.32
CA CYS A 691 -18.14 -17.82 33.96
C CYS A 691 -16.64 -18.13 34.13
N PRO A 692 -16.27 -19.41 34.31
CA PRO A 692 -14.87 -19.84 34.45
C PRO A 692 -14.09 -19.78 33.13
N VAL A 693 -12.78 -19.64 33.26
CA VAL A 693 -11.80 -19.69 32.16
C VAL A 693 -11.26 -21.11 32.04
N VAL A 694 -11.09 -21.62 30.81
CA VAL A 694 -10.49 -22.91 30.48
C VAL A 694 -9.24 -22.64 29.64
N ALA A 695 -8.07 -23.09 30.11
CA ALA A 695 -6.79 -22.82 29.45
C ALA A 695 -5.88 -24.06 29.47
N GLU A 696 -5.12 -24.27 28.38
CA GLU A 696 -4.15 -25.36 28.27
C GLU A 696 -2.86 -25.05 29.04
N VAL A 697 -2.47 -25.95 29.94
CA VAL A 697 -1.32 -25.77 30.87
C VAL A 697 0.03 -26.10 30.20
N ASN A 698 0.00 -26.75 29.04
CA ASN A 698 1.18 -27.32 28.39
C ASN A 698 2.17 -26.24 27.86
N GLN A 699 1.72 -24.99 27.67
CA GLN A 699 2.59 -23.85 27.39
C GLN A 699 2.49 -22.83 28.53
N GLY A 700 3.54 -22.73 29.36
CA GLY A 700 3.63 -21.70 30.41
C GLY A 700 2.62 -21.84 31.55
N GLY A 701 2.18 -23.04 31.91
CA GLY A 701 1.02 -23.31 32.77
C GLY A 701 0.80 -22.47 34.06
N ALA A 702 1.85 -22.08 34.78
CA ALA A 702 1.70 -21.19 35.94
C ALA A 702 1.38 -19.74 35.55
N LEU A 703 1.85 -19.29 34.38
CA LEU A 703 1.79 -17.91 33.90
C LEU A 703 0.35 -17.49 33.60
N VAL A 704 -0.47 -18.36 33.00
CA VAL A 704 -1.86 -18.00 32.63
C VAL A 704 -2.70 -17.68 33.86
N LYS A 705 -2.68 -18.58 34.83
CA LYS A 705 -3.40 -18.41 36.09
C LYS A 705 -2.86 -17.25 36.90
N ASN A 706 -1.54 -17.08 36.97
CA ASN A 706 -0.93 -15.96 37.67
C ASN A 706 -1.29 -14.60 37.02
N ALA A 707 -1.28 -14.51 35.69
CA ALA A 707 -1.64 -13.28 34.97
C ALA A 707 -3.11 -12.88 35.23
N ILE A 708 -4.03 -13.85 35.17
CA ILE A 708 -5.46 -13.63 35.48
C ILE A 708 -5.65 -13.27 36.97
N HIS A 709 -5.04 -14.02 37.89
CA HIS A 709 -5.18 -13.81 39.34
C HIS A 709 -4.47 -12.55 39.87
N THR A 710 -3.49 -12.02 39.13
CA THR A 710 -2.89 -10.70 39.42
C THR A 710 -3.90 -9.57 39.20
N ILE A 711 -4.85 -9.74 38.26
CA ILE A 711 -5.87 -8.75 37.92
C ILE A 711 -7.15 -9.00 38.73
N ASP A 712 -7.59 -10.26 38.87
CA ASP A 712 -8.69 -10.64 39.75
C ASP A 712 -8.54 -12.07 40.28
N PRO A 713 -8.24 -12.25 41.59
CA PRO A 713 -8.03 -13.57 42.18
C PRO A 713 -9.33 -14.39 42.34
N ASN A 714 -10.51 -13.80 42.12
CA ASN A 714 -11.79 -14.51 42.22
C ASN A 714 -12.17 -15.24 40.92
N VAL A 715 -11.48 -14.99 39.81
CA VAL A 715 -11.75 -15.67 38.54
C VAL A 715 -11.35 -17.14 38.64
N THR A 716 -12.32 -18.02 38.40
CA THR A 716 -12.08 -19.48 38.42
C THR A 716 -11.39 -19.89 37.12
N VAL A 717 -10.12 -20.30 37.21
CA VAL A 717 -9.33 -20.83 36.10
C VAL A 717 -9.29 -22.36 36.20
N LEU A 718 -9.74 -23.03 35.14
CA LEU A 718 -9.85 -24.48 35.00
C LEU A 718 -8.79 -24.97 34.02
N GLU A 719 -7.72 -25.48 34.61
CA GLU A 719 -6.53 -25.98 33.94
C GLU A 719 -6.82 -27.29 33.18
N VAL A 720 -6.50 -27.34 31.87
CA VAL A 720 -6.61 -28.56 31.05
C VAL A 720 -5.25 -29.00 30.50
N HIS A 721 -5.02 -30.31 30.50
CA HIS A 721 -3.83 -30.94 29.92
C HIS A 721 -4.23 -31.79 28.72
N SER A 722 -3.78 -31.45 27.51
CA SER A 722 -3.85 -32.36 26.37
C SER A 722 -2.71 -33.38 26.40
N LYS A 723 -2.99 -34.58 25.89
CA LYS A 723 -1.98 -35.57 25.47
C LYS A 723 -2.02 -35.83 23.95
N PHE A 724 -2.89 -35.12 23.24
CA PHE A 724 -3.18 -35.29 21.82
C PHE A 724 -2.89 -33.98 21.07
N GLY A 725 -2.42 -34.08 19.83
CA GLY A 725 -2.19 -32.91 18.98
C GLY A 725 -3.48 -32.19 18.59
N LYS A 726 -3.34 -30.95 18.10
CA LYS A 726 -4.46 -30.02 17.80
C LYS A 726 -5.54 -30.66 16.92
N ALA A 727 -5.16 -31.41 15.88
CA ALA A 727 -6.06 -32.19 15.01
C ALA A 727 -7.03 -33.11 15.79
N LEU A 728 -6.49 -34.06 16.56
CA LEU A 728 -7.24 -35.02 17.37
C LEU A 728 -8.05 -34.36 18.52
N ARG A 729 -7.74 -33.10 18.88
CA ARG A 729 -8.58 -32.32 19.80
C ARG A 729 -9.81 -31.73 19.10
N ALA A 730 -9.71 -31.41 17.81
CA ALA A 730 -10.75 -30.75 17.04
C ALA A 730 -11.83 -31.72 16.50
N GLU A 731 -11.46 -32.92 16.05
CA GLU A 731 -12.39 -33.92 15.50
C GLU A 731 -13.68 -34.13 16.33
N PRO A 732 -13.66 -34.26 17.68
CA PRO A 732 -14.87 -34.45 18.47
C PRO A 732 -15.76 -33.19 18.53
N VAL A 733 -15.18 -32.01 18.34
CA VAL A 733 -15.87 -30.73 18.27
C VAL A 733 -16.53 -30.57 16.90
N THR A 734 -15.80 -30.86 15.82
CA THR A 734 -16.33 -30.93 14.44
C THR A 734 -17.55 -31.84 14.35
N LEU A 735 -17.46 -33.06 14.91
CA LEU A 735 -18.58 -34.00 14.97
C LEU A 735 -19.79 -33.45 15.75
N ALA A 736 -19.60 -32.50 16.68
CA ALA A 736 -20.70 -31.83 17.35
C ALA A 736 -21.36 -30.75 16.46
N TYR A 737 -20.59 -30.07 15.60
CA TYR A 737 -21.16 -29.22 14.55
C TYR A 737 -21.97 -30.07 13.55
N GLU A 738 -21.42 -31.19 13.04
CA GLU A 738 -22.10 -32.15 12.13
C GLU A 738 -23.43 -32.68 12.68
N GLN A 739 -23.54 -32.81 14.00
CA GLN A 739 -24.76 -33.23 14.68
C GLN A 739 -25.80 -32.10 14.88
N GLY A 740 -25.51 -30.88 14.40
CA GLY A 740 -26.33 -29.69 14.65
C GLY A 740 -26.37 -29.29 16.11
N ARG A 741 -25.26 -29.50 16.85
CA ARG A 741 -25.18 -29.29 18.30
C ARG A 741 -24.36 -28.09 18.75
N VAL A 742 -23.79 -27.36 17.79
CA VAL A 742 -23.07 -26.11 18.02
C VAL A 742 -23.64 -25.04 17.11
N HIS A 743 -23.87 -23.86 17.67
CA HIS A 743 -24.49 -22.71 17.01
C HIS A 743 -23.60 -21.47 17.17
N HIS A 744 -23.56 -20.60 16.16
CA HIS A 744 -22.90 -19.28 16.28
C HIS A 744 -23.96 -18.20 16.51
N VAL A 745 -23.72 -17.29 17.46
CA VAL A 745 -24.62 -16.17 17.79
C VAL A 745 -24.12 -14.89 17.16
N GLY A 746 -24.49 -14.67 15.90
CA GLY A 746 -23.86 -13.67 15.03
C GLY A 746 -22.73 -14.26 14.20
N TYR A 747 -21.90 -13.40 13.59
CA TYR A 747 -20.82 -13.76 12.67
C TYR A 747 -19.46 -13.35 13.25
N PHE A 748 -18.55 -14.31 13.39
CA PHE A 748 -17.22 -14.10 13.97
C PHE A 748 -16.14 -14.20 12.88
N ALA A 749 -15.99 -13.15 12.07
CA ALA A 749 -15.21 -13.16 10.83
C ALA A 749 -13.83 -13.83 10.93
N GLU A 750 -13.00 -13.45 11.91
CA GLU A 750 -11.64 -13.99 12.06
C GLU A 750 -11.62 -15.43 12.58
N LEU A 751 -12.46 -15.76 13.58
CA LEU A 751 -12.61 -17.13 14.08
C LEU A 751 -13.11 -18.08 12.98
N GLU A 752 -14.15 -17.69 12.26
CA GLU A 752 -14.76 -18.51 11.22
C GLU A 752 -13.85 -18.61 9.99
N SER A 753 -13.12 -17.56 9.65
CA SER A 753 -12.03 -17.62 8.66
C SER A 753 -10.99 -18.67 9.04
N GLN A 754 -10.52 -18.71 10.30
CA GLN A 754 -9.62 -19.77 10.75
C GLN A 754 -10.27 -21.16 10.73
N MET A 755 -11.54 -21.31 11.14
CA MET A 755 -12.24 -22.61 11.11
C MET A 755 -12.38 -23.18 9.69
N LEU A 756 -12.70 -22.33 8.71
CA LEU A 756 -12.96 -22.71 7.32
C LEU A 756 -11.69 -22.85 6.46
N SER A 757 -10.54 -22.39 6.97
CA SER A 757 -9.24 -22.47 6.26
C SER A 757 -8.24 -23.43 6.91
N TRP A 758 -8.46 -23.86 8.16
CA TRP A 758 -7.51 -24.71 8.86
C TRP A 758 -7.63 -26.20 8.44
N ILE A 759 -6.57 -26.69 7.79
CA ILE A 759 -6.35 -28.09 7.45
C ILE A 759 -5.44 -28.71 8.53
N PRO A 760 -5.87 -29.77 9.25
CA PRO A 760 -5.08 -30.32 10.34
C PRO A 760 -3.74 -30.93 9.89
N GLY A 761 -2.64 -30.31 10.28
CA GLY A 761 -1.27 -30.75 9.95
C GLY A 761 -0.54 -29.83 8.98
N GLU A 762 -1.23 -28.84 8.40
CA GLU A 762 -0.68 -27.87 7.46
C GLU A 762 -0.78 -26.43 8.00
N GLY A 763 0.08 -25.54 7.51
CA GLY A 763 0.01 -24.10 7.78
C GLY A 763 0.37 -23.66 9.21
N LYS A 764 -0.12 -22.47 9.58
CA LYS A 764 0.12 -21.82 10.88
C LYS A 764 -0.86 -22.36 11.96
N SER A 765 -0.42 -22.34 13.22
CA SER A 765 -1.28 -22.54 14.40
C SER A 765 -2.55 -21.67 14.36
N PRO A 766 -3.76 -22.24 14.55
CA PRO A 766 -5.01 -21.48 14.52
C PRO A 766 -5.48 -21.07 15.93
N ASP A 767 -4.88 -20.01 16.46
CA ASP A 767 -4.99 -19.63 17.88
C ASP A 767 -6.44 -19.43 18.37
N ARG A 768 -7.36 -18.97 17.51
CA ARG A 768 -8.79 -18.82 17.85
C ARG A 768 -9.54 -20.16 17.84
N VAL A 769 -9.22 -21.04 16.88
CA VAL A 769 -9.82 -22.38 16.78
C VAL A 769 -9.41 -23.23 17.98
N ASP A 770 -8.16 -23.11 18.44
CA ASP A 770 -7.73 -23.77 19.68
C ASP A 770 -8.51 -23.30 20.90
N ALA A 771 -8.64 -21.98 21.10
CA ALA A 771 -9.47 -21.42 22.17
C ALA A 771 -10.93 -21.92 22.11
N LEU A 772 -11.54 -21.91 20.92
CA LEU A 772 -12.88 -22.46 20.67
C LEU A 772 -12.96 -23.96 21.02
N VAL A 773 -12.00 -24.76 20.56
CA VAL A 773 -11.93 -26.21 20.80
C VAL A 773 -11.76 -26.51 22.28
N HIS A 774 -10.99 -25.73 23.03
CA HIS A 774 -10.87 -25.85 24.48
C HIS A 774 -12.20 -25.60 25.19
N ALA A 775 -12.92 -24.53 24.83
CA ALA A 775 -14.22 -24.20 25.40
C ALA A 775 -15.29 -25.27 25.08
N LEU A 776 -15.45 -25.65 23.81
CA LEU A 776 -16.42 -26.67 23.39
C LEU A 776 -16.07 -28.06 23.94
N THR A 777 -14.78 -28.41 24.05
CA THR A 777 -14.36 -29.67 24.72
C THR A 777 -14.80 -29.68 26.18
N ALA A 778 -14.62 -28.57 26.91
CA ALA A 778 -15.03 -28.47 28.31
C ALA A 778 -16.56 -28.55 28.51
N LEU A 779 -17.35 -28.06 27.55
CA LEU A 779 -18.82 -28.09 27.67
C LEU A 779 -19.46 -29.38 27.13
N LEU A 780 -18.99 -29.91 26.00
CA LEU A 780 -19.65 -30.99 25.26
C LEU A 780 -18.98 -32.37 25.36
N ILE A 781 -17.67 -32.42 25.55
CA ILE A 781 -16.89 -33.67 25.38
C ILE A 781 -16.38 -34.20 26.71
N LYS A 782 -15.65 -33.36 27.47
CA LYS A 782 -15.01 -33.74 28.73
C LYS A 782 -14.83 -32.53 29.65
N PRO A 783 -15.80 -32.26 30.54
CA PRO A 783 -15.69 -31.19 31.53
C PRO A 783 -14.46 -31.36 32.45
N PRO A 784 -13.69 -30.27 32.70
CA PRO A 784 -12.54 -30.31 33.59
C PRO A 784 -12.94 -30.49 35.06
N ALA A 785 -12.00 -30.95 35.89
CA ALA A 785 -12.22 -31.07 37.32
C ALA A 785 -12.51 -29.70 37.94
N GLY A 786 -13.56 -29.60 38.76
CA GLY A 786 -14.04 -28.32 39.31
C GLY A 786 -15.14 -27.64 38.49
N PHE A 787 -15.46 -28.11 37.28
CA PHE A 787 -16.58 -27.58 36.49
C PHE A 787 -17.93 -27.96 37.11
N SER A 788 -18.49 -27.11 37.98
CA SER A 788 -19.72 -27.36 38.73
C SER A 788 -20.98 -27.18 37.87
N GLY A 789 -21.27 -28.17 37.01
CA GLY A 789 -22.40 -28.14 36.06
C GLY A 789 -23.23 -29.44 35.95
N GLY A 790 -23.04 -30.39 36.88
CA GLY A 790 -23.83 -31.63 36.96
C GLY A 790 -22.98 -32.91 36.98
N ARG A 791 -23.34 -33.87 37.86
CA ARG A 791 -22.73 -35.20 37.88
C ARG A 791 -23.02 -35.94 36.57
N LEU A 792 -21.96 -36.25 35.83
CA LEU A 792 -21.99 -37.02 34.58
C LEU A 792 -22.30 -38.50 34.84
N THR A 793 -23.09 -39.12 33.95
CA THR A 793 -23.22 -40.60 33.89
C THR A 793 -23.03 -41.06 32.45
N ALA A 794 -21.76 -41.27 32.05
CA ALA A 794 -21.45 -41.87 30.75
C ALA A 794 -21.84 -43.35 30.76
N ARG A 795 -22.90 -43.73 30.04
CA ARG A 795 -23.20 -45.14 29.73
C ARG A 795 -22.27 -45.60 28.60
N SER A 796 -21.48 -46.64 28.85
CA SER A 796 -20.49 -47.09 27.87
C SER A 796 -21.12 -47.67 26.59
N VAL A 797 -20.39 -47.52 25.48
CA VAL A 797 -20.77 -47.93 24.12
C VAL A 797 -21.09 -49.43 24.02
N ALA A 798 -20.54 -50.27 24.89
CA ALA A 798 -20.68 -51.74 24.87
C ALA A 798 -22.10 -52.28 25.15
N SER A 799 -23.10 -51.42 25.36
CA SER A 799 -24.44 -51.80 25.84
C SER A 799 -25.57 -51.74 24.81
N ARG A 800 -25.32 -51.29 23.56
CA ARG A 800 -26.37 -51.23 22.51
C ARG A 800 -26.34 -52.47 21.61
N ARG A 801 -27.26 -53.42 21.86
CA ARG A 801 -27.68 -54.38 20.82
C ARG A 801 -28.43 -53.62 19.72
N ILE A 802 -28.04 -53.82 18.46
CA ILE A 802 -28.77 -53.31 17.29
C ILE A 802 -30.03 -54.17 17.13
N SER A 803 -31.20 -53.59 17.36
CA SER A 803 -32.49 -54.23 17.07
C SER A 803 -32.86 -54.01 15.61
N GLY A 804 -32.45 -54.93 14.72
CA GLY A 804 -32.87 -54.89 13.32
C GLY A 804 -31.89 -55.42 12.29
N SER A 805 -31.45 -56.67 12.38
CA SER A 805 -31.01 -57.41 11.18
C SER A 805 -31.30 -58.91 11.31
N THR A 806 -32.36 -59.37 10.64
CA THR A 806 -32.61 -60.79 10.41
C THR A 806 -31.81 -61.26 9.20
N SER A 807 -30.67 -61.92 9.43
CA SER A 807 -30.05 -62.80 8.44
C SER A 807 -29.40 -64.01 9.13
N ARG A 808 -29.23 -65.10 8.37
CA ARG A 808 -29.03 -66.47 8.89
C ARG A 808 -27.57 -66.91 8.87
N GLY A 809 -27.12 -67.47 9.99
CA GLY A 809 -26.33 -68.72 10.02
C GLY A 809 -24.84 -68.66 9.70
N LEU A 810 -24.13 -69.68 10.23
CA LEU A 810 -22.69 -69.98 10.08
C LEU A 810 -21.74 -68.96 10.80
N GLY A 811 -20.71 -69.36 11.53
CA GLY A 811 -20.29 -70.70 11.93
C GLY A 811 -18.86 -70.75 12.49
N SER A 812 -18.71 -70.81 13.83
CA SER A 812 -17.56 -71.33 14.60
C SER A 812 -16.12 -70.77 14.45
N ASN A 813 -15.49 -70.58 15.63
CA ASN A 813 -14.06 -70.74 15.95
C ASN A 813 -13.00 -69.72 15.49
N GLY A 814 -12.15 -69.27 16.44
CA GLY A 814 -10.83 -68.69 16.13
C GLY A 814 -10.24 -67.73 17.18
N ARG A 815 -9.57 -68.27 18.21
CA ARG A 815 -8.81 -67.52 19.23
C ARG A 815 -7.68 -66.65 18.64
N GLY A 816 -7.33 -65.56 19.33
CA GLY A 816 -5.96 -65.04 19.35
C GLY A 816 -5.84 -63.52 19.26
N GLY A 817 -5.47 -62.86 20.36
CA GLY A 817 -5.06 -61.45 20.35
C GLY A 817 -3.56 -61.29 20.09
N GLY A 818 -3.14 -60.14 19.56
CA GLY A 818 -1.73 -59.89 19.22
C GLY A 818 -1.44 -58.44 18.82
N VAL A 819 -0.86 -57.71 19.78
CA VAL A 819 -0.13 -56.43 19.73
C VAL A 819 0.63 -56.13 18.42
N PHE A 820 0.73 -54.84 18.05
CA PHE A 820 1.93 -54.06 17.59
C PHE A 820 1.45 -52.89 16.69
N ARG A 821 1.42 -51.63 17.11
CA ARG A 821 2.50 -50.67 17.49
C ARG A 821 3.33 -50.17 16.29
N VAL A 822 2.82 -49.09 15.68
CA VAL A 822 3.50 -47.83 15.28
C VAL A 822 4.95 -47.92 14.78
N ARG A 823 5.18 -47.35 13.58
CA ARG A 823 6.25 -46.38 13.35
C ARG A 823 5.63 -45.01 13.18
#